data_AF-A0A7L1M792-F1
#
_entry.id   AF-A0A7L1M792-F1
#
_cell.length_a   1.000
_cell.length_b   1.000
_cell.length_c   1.000
_cell.angle_alpha   90.00
_cell.angle_beta   90.00
_cell.angle_gamma   90.00
#
_symmetry.space_group_name_H-M   'P 1'
#
loop_
_entity.id
_entity.type
_entity.pdbx_description
1 polymer ?
#
loop_
_entity_poly.entity_id
_entity_poly.type
_entity_poly.pdbx_seq_one_letter_code
_entity_poly.pdbx_strand_id
1 'polypeptide(L)'
;MKVFIILGFSAAIAFTAVFFSFLQIGKDTIFEAEDNCIIKAIQKGSSLVDYAAPYEIKRKIQGGGIATPTLLLAFSKFPEKETQDISQAAERMEMSIQVLKQKVCQKHKRSLRPTDHLSADLLTMIANISGCLPYMLPPKCPNNCLTNKYRHITGACNNREHPRWGASNTALARWLPAAYEDDLSQPRGWDPSVQYNGFQLPSVRKVTRKIIHVPNEAVTEDNLYSDIIMVWGQYIDHDIAFTPQSTSRTTFLSGMECQMTCEKQNPCFPIKVTTNDTLSAGMDCLPFYRSSPACGTGDHAILFGNTSVLNTRQQINGLTSFLDATTVYGSTPAVENKLRNLTSKEGLLRVNLKYYDNHREYLPFTDRIPSPCAQDSSAGGGERVECFLAGDSRSSEVTSLAAMHTLWLREHNRLARALKRINGHWSAETIYQESRKIVGALHQIITLRDYIPKIIGPDAFNLYIGLYTGYDPTMNPTVSNVFSTAAFRFGHATIQPIVRRLNAQYLDDPELPNLHLHEVFFSPWRLIKEGGLDPLIRGLLAHPAKLQVQDQLLNEELTEKLFVLSNNGSLDLSSLNLQRGRDHGLPGYNEWREFCGLPKLETHTDLNTVITNHNVTEKIMELYHNPNNIDVWLGGLMEDFLPGARTGPLFACIIGKQMKALRDGDRFWWENDNVFTEAQKHELKKHSLSRVICDNTGISEVPTDAFQLGKFPQDFKHCNNIPGMNLEAWQEFYQEDELCGTPNSVENGDFVYCSQSGKSTVTYTCHYGFQLQGEEQLTCTSKGWNFEAPVCIDINECENEINPPCPPSTICINTKGSYQCVHTDPYKLAEDGRTCIGNGCEPTV
;
A
#
# COMPACT_ATOMS: atom_id res chain seq x y z
N MET A 1 1.69 -6.11 -88.00
CA MET A 1 0.84 -5.76 -86.83
C MET A 1 0.81 -6.81 -85.70
N LYS A 2 1.72 -7.81 -85.67
CA LYS A 2 1.84 -8.79 -84.55
C LYS A 2 3.11 -8.65 -83.70
N VAL A 3 4.04 -7.75 -84.06
CA VAL A 3 5.29 -7.52 -83.31
C VAL A 3 5.18 -6.35 -82.32
N PHE A 4 4.23 -5.43 -82.52
CA PHE A 4 4.03 -4.29 -81.60
C PHE A 4 3.18 -4.60 -80.36
N ILE A 5 2.44 -5.71 -80.35
CA ILE A 5 1.57 -6.09 -79.22
C ILE A 5 2.38 -6.83 -78.13
N ILE A 6 3.42 -7.58 -78.51
CA ILE A 6 4.23 -8.37 -77.57
C ILE A 6 5.23 -7.48 -76.81
N LEU A 7 5.78 -6.45 -77.44
CA LEU A 7 6.68 -5.49 -76.79
C LEU A 7 5.94 -4.56 -75.80
N GLY A 8 4.67 -4.25 -76.04
CA GLY A 8 3.85 -3.44 -75.12
C GLY A 8 3.47 -4.16 -73.82
N PHE A 9 3.22 -5.47 -73.89
CA PHE A 9 2.86 -6.27 -72.70
C PHE A 9 4.06 -6.53 -71.78
N SER A 10 5.24 -6.80 -72.33
CA SER A 10 6.45 -7.02 -71.51
C SER A 10 6.93 -5.75 -70.80
N ALA A 11 6.77 -4.58 -71.42
CA ALA A 11 7.09 -3.30 -70.78
C ALA A 11 6.12 -2.92 -69.65
N ALA A 12 4.83 -3.21 -69.80
CA ALA A 12 3.80 -2.94 -68.78
C ALA A 12 3.92 -3.87 -67.55
N ILE A 13 4.31 -5.13 -67.74
CA ILE A 13 4.52 -6.09 -66.64
C ILE A 13 5.81 -5.77 -65.87
N ALA A 14 6.88 -5.36 -66.57
CA ALA A 14 8.11 -4.89 -65.91
C ALA A 14 7.90 -3.58 -65.13
N PHE A 15 7.13 -2.63 -65.67
CA PHE A 15 6.81 -1.39 -64.97
C PHE A 15 5.94 -1.63 -63.74
N THR A 16 4.94 -2.52 -63.80
CA THR A 16 4.09 -2.83 -62.65
C THR A 16 4.83 -3.61 -61.57
N ALA A 17 5.71 -4.56 -61.90
CA ALA A 17 6.52 -5.29 -60.92
C ALA A 17 7.55 -4.38 -60.22
N VAL A 18 8.20 -3.46 -60.94
CA VAL A 18 9.12 -2.48 -60.35
C VAL A 18 8.36 -1.45 -59.52
N PHE A 19 7.21 -0.95 -59.98
CA PHE A 19 6.39 0.02 -59.24
C PHE A 19 5.78 -0.58 -57.97
N PHE A 20 5.34 -1.85 -58.00
CA PHE A 20 4.91 -2.57 -56.80
C PHE A 20 6.07 -2.86 -55.85
N SER A 21 7.27 -3.19 -56.35
CA SER A 21 8.45 -3.37 -55.49
C SER A 21 8.91 -2.04 -54.86
N PHE A 22 8.82 -0.92 -55.56
CA PHE A 22 9.08 0.41 -55.00
C PHE A 22 7.99 0.89 -54.04
N LEU A 23 6.73 0.49 -54.24
CA LEU A 23 5.63 0.72 -53.29
C LEU A 23 5.73 -0.17 -52.04
N GLN A 24 6.26 -1.39 -52.18
CA GLN A 24 6.53 -2.31 -51.07
C GLN A 24 7.74 -1.85 -50.27
N ILE A 25 8.87 -1.56 -50.93
CA ILE A 25 10.08 -0.99 -50.31
C ILE A 25 9.78 0.38 -49.71
N GLY A 26 8.95 1.20 -50.37
CA GLY A 26 8.48 2.48 -49.85
C GLY A 26 7.54 2.33 -48.66
N LYS A 27 6.68 1.31 -48.61
CA LYS A 27 5.89 0.97 -47.41
C LYS A 27 6.77 0.46 -46.29
N ASP A 28 7.73 -0.41 -46.57
CA ASP A 28 8.61 -1.02 -45.58
C ASP A 28 9.58 0.04 -44.99
N THR A 29 10.09 0.97 -45.79
CA THR A 29 10.90 2.11 -45.30
C THR A 29 10.10 3.22 -44.62
N ILE A 30 8.82 3.40 -44.96
CA ILE A 30 7.92 4.33 -44.25
C ILE A 30 7.51 3.75 -42.89
N PHE A 31 7.23 2.44 -42.82
CA PHE A 31 6.95 1.73 -41.56
C PHE A 31 8.19 1.68 -40.64
N GLU A 32 9.39 1.37 -41.16
CA GLU A 32 10.64 1.41 -40.39
C GLU A 32 10.95 2.81 -39.82
N ALA A 33 10.61 3.87 -40.55
CA ALA A 33 10.81 5.25 -40.11
C ALA A 33 9.79 5.70 -39.05
N GLU A 34 8.54 5.23 -39.13
CA GLU A 34 7.50 5.47 -38.12
C GLU A 34 7.82 4.72 -36.81
N ASP A 35 8.23 3.45 -36.88
CA ASP A 35 8.62 2.64 -35.72
C ASP A 35 9.81 3.25 -34.98
N ASN A 36 10.80 3.80 -35.69
CA ASN A 36 11.95 4.48 -35.08
C ASN A 36 11.58 5.82 -34.40
N CYS A 37 10.57 6.57 -34.90
CA CYS A 37 10.06 7.78 -34.22
C CYS A 37 9.40 7.40 -32.89
N ILE A 38 8.62 6.32 -32.87
CA ILE A 38 7.85 5.89 -31.70
C ILE A 38 8.77 5.28 -30.64
N ILE A 39 9.71 4.43 -31.03
CA ILE A 39 10.74 3.88 -30.11
C ILE A 39 11.52 5.03 -29.44
N LYS A 40 11.92 6.07 -30.18
CA LYS A 40 12.61 7.24 -29.61
C LYS A 40 11.73 8.04 -28.66
N ALA A 41 10.43 8.17 -28.94
CA ALA A 41 9.50 8.85 -28.05
C ALA A 41 9.29 8.06 -26.75
N ILE A 42 9.17 6.74 -26.84
CA ILE A 42 9.05 5.83 -25.69
C ILE A 42 10.35 5.86 -24.86
N GLN A 43 11.51 5.72 -25.49
CA GLN A 43 12.82 5.85 -24.82
C GLN A 43 12.98 7.23 -24.16
N LYS A 44 12.50 8.30 -24.80
CA LYS A 44 12.51 9.62 -24.20
C LYS A 44 11.58 9.68 -22.98
N GLY A 45 10.36 9.14 -23.07
CA GLY A 45 9.44 9.01 -21.94
C GLY A 45 10.07 8.27 -20.76
N SER A 46 10.66 7.10 -21.02
CA SER A 46 11.34 6.30 -20.01
C SER A 46 12.52 7.04 -19.37
N SER A 47 13.38 7.68 -20.18
CA SER A 47 14.52 8.46 -19.65
C SER A 47 14.11 9.66 -18.79
N LEU A 48 12.95 10.28 -19.05
CA LEU A 48 12.43 11.38 -18.22
C LEU A 48 11.98 10.90 -16.84
N VAL A 49 11.46 9.67 -16.74
CA VAL A 49 11.11 9.05 -15.45
C VAL A 49 12.38 8.57 -14.72
N ASP A 50 13.34 8.00 -15.45
CA ASP A 50 14.58 7.44 -14.88
C ASP A 50 15.54 8.52 -14.39
N TYR A 51 15.63 9.67 -15.07
CA TYR A 51 16.40 10.84 -14.64
C TYR A 51 15.88 11.43 -13.31
N ALA A 52 14.63 11.13 -12.96
CA ALA A 52 13.94 11.69 -11.81
C ALA A 52 13.97 10.82 -10.54
N ALA A 53 14.68 9.69 -10.51
CA ALA A 53 14.74 8.75 -9.36
C ALA A 53 16.20 8.46 -8.90
N PRO A 54 16.40 7.64 -7.85
CA PRO A 54 16.48 7.89 -6.40
C PRO A 54 17.78 8.58 -5.91
N TYR A 55 18.66 9.06 -6.79
CA TYR A 55 20.01 9.56 -6.42
C TYR A 55 19.99 10.69 -5.38
N GLU A 56 18.93 11.51 -5.34
CA GLU A 56 18.83 12.61 -4.39
C GLU A 56 18.54 12.20 -2.94
N ILE A 57 17.80 11.09 -2.71
CA ILE A 57 17.40 10.68 -1.35
C ILE A 57 18.63 10.16 -0.59
N LYS A 58 19.42 9.31 -1.23
CA LYS A 58 20.68 8.80 -0.67
C LYS A 58 21.64 9.97 -0.36
N ARG A 59 21.72 10.97 -1.24
CA ARG A 59 22.56 12.16 -1.07
C ARG A 59 22.08 13.11 0.04
N LYS A 60 20.76 13.37 0.15
CA LYS A 60 20.17 14.23 1.21
C LYS A 60 20.23 13.56 2.59
N ILE A 61 20.11 12.23 2.67
CA ILE A 61 20.22 11.46 3.92
C ILE A 61 21.66 11.32 4.42
N GLN A 62 22.64 11.14 3.52
CA GLN A 62 24.06 11.06 3.88
C GLN A 62 24.64 12.39 4.40
N GLY A 63 23.93 13.52 4.22
CA GLY A 63 24.36 14.85 4.65
C GLY A 63 24.26 15.14 6.16
N GLY A 64 23.80 14.18 6.98
CA GLY A 64 23.79 14.29 8.45
C GLY A 64 22.81 15.31 9.05
N GLY A 65 21.91 15.90 8.23
CA GLY A 65 20.87 16.81 8.70
C GLY A 65 19.60 16.09 9.16
N ILE A 66 18.78 16.76 9.99
CA ILE A 66 17.45 16.25 10.38
C ILE A 66 16.56 16.14 9.12
N ALA A 67 15.85 15.03 8.98
CA ALA A 67 14.95 14.80 7.84
C ALA A 67 13.84 15.86 7.77
N THR A 68 13.59 16.39 6.57
CA THR A 68 12.51 17.37 6.36
C THR A 68 11.14 16.67 6.35
N PRO A 69 10.04 17.36 6.71
CA PRO A 69 8.69 16.80 6.66
C PRO A 69 8.33 16.16 5.30
N THR A 70 8.70 16.82 4.20
CA THR A 70 8.45 16.30 2.85
C THR A 70 9.28 15.05 2.53
N LEU A 71 10.51 14.93 3.08
CA LEU A 71 11.31 13.72 2.93
C LEU A 71 10.69 12.56 3.72
N LEU A 72 10.18 12.82 4.93
CA LEU A 72 9.50 11.83 5.77
C LEU A 72 8.19 11.35 5.15
N LEU A 73 7.38 12.27 4.64
CA LEU A 73 6.18 11.93 3.87
C LEU A 73 6.55 11.06 2.67
N ALA A 74 7.56 11.47 1.88
CA ALA A 74 8.01 10.69 0.75
C ALA A 74 8.46 9.28 1.18
N PHE A 75 9.27 9.18 2.23
CA PHE A 75 9.71 7.89 2.79
C PHE A 75 8.53 6.99 3.18
N SER A 76 7.51 7.53 3.86
CA SER A 76 6.29 6.80 4.22
C SER A 76 5.47 6.33 3.01
N LYS A 77 5.65 6.98 1.86
CA LYS A 77 4.96 6.65 0.60
C LYS A 77 5.87 5.95 -0.41
N PHE A 78 7.11 5.64 -0.03
CA PHE A 78 8.01 4.84 -0.84
C PHE A 78 7.66 3.36 -0.66
N PRO A 79 7.27 2.67 -1.73
CA PRO A 79 7.08 1.23 -1.69
C PRO A 79 8.42 0.47 -1.58
N GLU A 80 8.29 -0.82 -1.31
CA GLU A 80 9.37 -1.79 -1.53
C GLU A 80 9.72 -1.91 -3.01
N LYS A 81 10.91 -2.45 -3.30
CA LYS A 81 11.55 -2.38 -4.63
C LYS A 81 10.65 -2.90 -5.76
N GLU A 82 10.01 -4.04 -5.60
CA GLU A 82 9.14 -4.63 -6.63
C GLU A 82 7.93 -3.74 -6.95
N THR A 83 7.20 -3.27 -5.93
CA THR A 83 6.09 -2.31 -6.11
C THR A 83 6.58 -0.98 -6.67
N GLN A 84 7.80 -0.55 -6.32
CA GLN A 84 8.44 0.63 -6.90
C GLN A 84 8.66 0.46 -8.40
N ASP A 85 9.19 -0.68 -8.83
CA ASP A 85 9.47 -0.98 -10.24
C ASP A 85 8.17 -1.05 -11.06
N ILE A 86 7.10 -1.62 -10.50
CA ILE A 86 5.76 -1.64 -11.12
C ILE A 86 5.20 -0.21 -11.26
N SER A 87 5.33 0.61 -10.21
CA SER A 87 4.86 1.99 -10.22
C SER A 87 5.63 2.83 -11.25
N GLN A 88 6.94 2.64 -11.35
CA GLN A 88 7.79 3.28 -12.35
C GLN A 88 7.45 2.83 -13.76
N ALA A 89 7.17 1.54 -13.99
CA ALA A 89 6.74 1.04 -15.29
C ALA A 89 5.47 1.75 -15.76
N ALA A 90 4.49 1.93 -14.87
CA ALA A 90 3.26 2.66 -15.19
C ALA A 90 3.52 4.13 -15.51
N GLU A 91 4.42 4.80 -14.78
CA GLU A 91 4.82 6.19 -15.05
C GLU A 91 5.58 6.34 -16.38
N ARG A 92 6.48 5.39 -16.71
CA ARG A 92 7.18 5.35 -18.00
C ARG A 92 6.18 5.19 -19.14
N MET A 93 5.18 4.33 -18.96
CA MET A 93 4.09 4.17 -19.92
C MET A 93 3.36 5.51 -20.11
N GLU A 94 2.98 6.19 -19.02
CA GLU A 94 2.31 7.51 -19.01
C GLU A 94 3.08 8.56 -19.77
N MET A 95 4.33 8.74 -19.39
CA MET A 95 5.17 9.73 -20.01
C MET A 95 5.45 9.40 -21.48
N SER A 96 5.61 8.13 -21.84
CA SER A 96 5.80 7.72 -23.23
C SER A 96 4.62 8.14 -24.11
N ILE A 97 3.38 7.93 -23.65
CA ILE A 97 2.19 8.37 -24.40
C ILE A 97 2.07 9.88 -24.42
N GLN A 98 2.34 10.57 -23.32
CA GLN A 98 2.29 12.03 -23.28
C GLN A 98 3.34 12.65 -24.22
N VAL A 99 4.57 12.11 -24.26
CA VAL A 99 5.60 12.51 -25.23
C VAL A 99 5.13 12.23 -26.65
N LEU A 100 4.54 11.06 -26.92
CA LEU A 100 3.97 10.73 -28.23
C LEU A 100 2.93 11.78 -28.63
N LYS A 101 1.92 12.06 -27.79
CA LYS A 101 0.89 13.08 -28.03
C LYS A 101 1.48 14.46 -28.35
N GLN A 102 2.54 14.87 -27.64
CA GLN A 102 3.22 16.15 -27.88
C GLN A 102 4.10 16.17 -29.13
N LYS A 103 4.67 15.02 -29.53
CA LYS A 103 5.73 14.92 -30.55
C LYS A 103 5.33 14.27 -31.86
N VAL A 104 4.07 13.90 -32.10
CA VAL A 104 3.66 13.27 -33.38
C VAL A 104 4.30 14.00 -34.55
N CYS A 105 5.13 13.23 -35.25
CA CYS A 105 6.36 13.66 -35.88
C CYS A 105 6.12 14.85 -36.82
N GLN A 106 6.81 15.99 -36.62
CA GLN A 106 6.70 17.28 -37.33
C GLN A 106 6.63 17.21 -38.88
N LYS A 107 6.88 16.05 -39.49
CA LYS A 107 6.80 15.81 -40.94
C LYS A 107 5.42 15.40 -41.47
N HIS A 108 4.50 14.89 -40.64
CA HIS A 108 3.14 14.54 -41.09
C HIS A 108 2.10 15.29 -40.26
N LYS A 109 1.41 16.25 -40.88
CA LYS A 109 0.38 17.12 -40.29
C LYS A 109 -0.90 16.36 -39.87
N ARG A 110 -0.79 15.24 -39.17
CA ARG A 110 -1.86 14.64 -38.39
C ARG A 110 -1.47 14.81 -36.92
N SER A 111 -2.05 15.82 -36.26
CA SER A 111 -2.14 15.81 -34.80
C SER A 111 -2.87 14.53 -34.42
N LEU A 112 -2.26 13.63 -33.62
CA LEU A 112 -3.07 12.60 -32.98
C LEU A 112 -4.07 13.34 -32.10
N ARG A 113 -5.36 13.29 -32.47
CA ARG A 113 -6.43 13.65 -31.55
C ARG A 113 -6.42 12.61 -30.42
N PRO A 114 -6.94 12.92 -29.22
CA PRO A 114 -7.19 11.91 -28.19
C PRO A 114 -7.97 10.67 -28.69
N THR A 115 -8.66 10.79 -29.82
CA THR A 115 -9.43 9.74 -30.51
C THR A 115 -8.65 8.92 -31.55
N ASP A 116 -7.39 9.26 -31.85
CA ASP A 116 -6.63 8.57 -32.90
C ASP A 116 -6.01 7.28 -32.34
N HIS A 117 -6.48 6.14 -32.88
CA HIS A 117 -6.13 4.80 -32.40
C HIS A 117 -4.69 4.42 -32.77
N LEU A 118 -3.87 4.05 -31.77
CA LEU A 118 -2.60 3.33 -31.98
C LEU A 118 -2.89 1.85 -32.30
N SER A 119 -2.06 1.18 -33.11
CA SER A 119 -2.24 -0.25 -33.43
C SER A 119 -1.97 -1.15 -32.21
N ALA A 120 -2.61 -2.32 -32.15
CA ALA A 120 -2.41 -3.30 -31.06
C ALA A 120 -0.94 -3.72 -30.88
N ASP A 121 -0.18 -3.80 -31.98
CA ASP A 121 1.25 -4.14 -31.96
C ASP A 121 2.08 -3.04 -31.31
N LEU A 122 1.76 -1.77 -31.62
CA LEU A 122 2.44 -0.62 -31.03
C LEU A 122 2.19 -0.51 -29.53
N LEU A 123 0.99 -0.90 -29.11
CA LEU A 123 0.57 -0.89 -27.71
C LEU A 123 1.25 -1.99 -26.91
N THR A 124 1.33 -3.18 -27.49
CA THR A 124 2.14 -4.27 -26.93
C THR A 124 3.61 -3.85 -26.83
N MET A 125 4.13 -3.14 -27.83
CA MET A 125 5.48 -2.58 -27.81
C MET A 125 5.67 -1.53 -26.71
N ILE A 126 4.74 -0.58 -26.53
CA ILE A 126 4.78 0.42 -25.45
C ILE A 126 4.72 -0.28 -24.08
N ALA A 127 3.79 -1.22 -23.90
CA ALA A 127 3.65 -1.97 -22.65
C ALA A 127 4.91 -2.81 -22.34
N ASN A 128 5.56 -3.35 -23.38
CA ASN A 128 6.80 -4.11 -23.23
C ASN A 128 7.98 -3.19 -22.86
N ILE A 129 8.22 -2.12 -23.63
CA ILE A 129 9.35 -1.20 -23.39
C ILE A 129 9.20 -0.44 -22.06
N SER A 130 7.98 -0.12 -21.65
CA SER A 130 7.72 0.51 -20.33
C SER A 130 7.90 -0.46 -19.16
N GLY A 131 7.84 -1.77 -19.38
CA GLY A 131 7.88 -2.80 -18.33
C GLY A 131 6.51 -3.15 -17.74
N CYS A 132 5.41 -2.63 -18.29
CA CYS A 132 4.05 -2.87 -17.79
C CYS A 132 3.47 -4.23 -18.22
N LEU A 133 3.93 -4.81 -19.34
CA LEU A 133 3.34 -6.01 -19.93
C LEU A 133 3.20 -7.20 -18.95
N PRO A 134 4.23 -7.58 -18.16
CA PRO A 134 4.09 -8.70 -17.21
C PRO A 134 2.99 -8.46 -16.17
N TYR A 135 2.83 -7.21 -15.74
CA TYR A 135 1.84 -6.78 -14.75
C TYR A 135 0.46 -6.51 -15.35
N MET A 136 0.28 -6.68 -16.67
CA MET A 136 -1.03 -6.65 -17.33
C MET A 136 -1.61 -8.05 -17.59
N LEU A 137 -0.80 -9.11 -17.54
CA LEU A 137 -1.22 -10.50 -17.79
C LEU A 137 -1.67 -11.25 -16.51
N PRO A 138 -2.80 -11.97 -16.52
CA PRO A 138 -3.27 -12.68 -15.33
C PRO A 138 -2.23 -13.69 -14.82
N PRO A 139 -1.99 -13.77 -13.50
CA PRO A 139 -1.05 -14.72 -12.93
C PRO A 139 -1.56 -16.17 -13.13
N LYS A 140 -0.63 -17.12 -13.26
CA LYS A 140 -0.97 -18.54 -13.29
C LYS A 140 -1.32 -19.00 -11.88
N CYS A 141 -2.45 -19.68 -11.73
CA CYS A 141 -2.90 -20.21 -10.45
C CYS A 141 -2.75 -21.73 -10.40
N PRO A 142 -1.67 -22.26 -9.81
CA PRO A 142 -1.53 -23.70 -9.67
C PRO A 142 -2.64 -24.25 -8.76
N ASN A 143 -3.08 -25.47 -9.05
CA ASN A 143 -4.08 -26.19 -8.27
C ASN A 143 -3.40 -27.36 -7.54
N ASN A 144 -2.62 -27.03 -6.52
CA ASN A 144 -1.91 -27.99 -5.68
C ASN A 144 -2.37 -27.82 -4.22
N CYS A 145 -1.91 -28.73 -3.34
CA CYS A 145 -2.28 -28.71 -1.94
C CYS A 145 -1.92 -27.37 -1.25
N LEU A 146 -0.72 -26.85 -1.50
CA LEU A 146 -0.23 -25.61 -0.90
C LEU A 146 -1.14 -24.41 -1.21
N THR A 147 -1.45 -24.18 -2.49
CA THR A 147 -2.29 -23.04 -2.92
C THR A 147 -3.77 -23.20 -2.60
N ASN A 148 -4.18 -24.42 -2.24
CA ASN A 148 -5.50 -24.69 -1.69
C ASN A 148 -5.54 -24.49 -0.17
N LYS A 149 -4.45 -24.76 0.56
CA LYS A 149 -4.38 -24.67 2.03
C LYS A 149 -4.01 -23.28 2.54
N TYR A 150 -3.12 -22.57 1.84
CA TYR A 150 -2.55 -21.29 2.28
C TYR A 150 -2.71 -20.18 1.23
N ARG A 151 -2.75 -18.94 1.72
CA ARG A 151 -2.81 -17.73 0.90
C ARG A 151 -1.47 -17.50 0.19
N HIS A 152 -1.53 -17.12 -1.08
CA HIS A 152 -0.36 -16.56 -1.75
C HIS A 152 0.00 -15.21 -1.12
N ILE A 153 1.29 -14.86 -1.00
CA ILE A 153 1.72 -13.62 -0.34
C ILE A 153 1.23 -12.35 -1.05
N THR A 154 1.09 -12.42 -2.38
CA THR A 154 0.56 -11.31 -3.19
C THR A 154 -0.97 -11.22 -3.17
N GLY A 155 -1.68 -12.11 -2.46
CA GLY A 155 -3.14 -12.22 -2.51
C GLY A 155 -3.71 -12.76 -3.83
N ALA A 156 -2.88 -12.94 -4.86
CA ALA A 156 -3.30 -13.52 -6.13
C ALA A 156 -3.89 -14.93 -5.96
N CYS A 157 -4.76 -15.32 -6.90
CA CYS A 157 -5.40 -16.64 -6.92
C CYS A 157 -6.31 -16.95 -5.72
N ASN A 158 -6.66 -15.95 -4.90
CA ASN A 158 -7.75 -16.08 -3.95
C ASN A 158 -9.04 -16.42 -4.70
N ASN A 159 -9.45 -15.55 -5.62
CA ASN A 159 -10.47 -15.86 -6.59
C ASN A 159 -9.85 -16.67 -7.76
N ARG A 160 -10.45 -17.83 -8.10
CA ARG A 160 -9.93 -18.72 -9.14
C ARG A 160 -10.34 -18.30 -10.56
N GLU A 161 -11.46 -17.60 -10.71
CA GLU A 161 -11.95 -17.08 -11.99
C GLU A 161 -11.37 -15.70 -12.32
N HIS A 162 -11.13 -14.89 -11.29
CA HIS A 162 -10.51 -13.58 -11.37
C HIS A 162 -9.25 -13.49 -10.50
N PRO A 163 -8.12 -14.10 -10.93
CA PRO A 163 -6.90 -14.24 -10.13
C PRO A 163 -6.28 -12.96 -9.55
N ARG A 164 -6.65 -11.79 -10.05
CA ARG A 164 -6.15 -10.48 -9.63
C ARG A 164 -7.04 -9.75 -8.64
N TRP A 165 -8.27 -10.21 -8.41
CA TRP A 165 -9.16 -9.57 -7.44
C TRP A 165 -8.56 -9.68 -6.04
N GLY A 166 -8.36 -8.53 -5.41
CA GLY A 166 -7.69 -8.37 -4.12
C GLY A 166 -6.18 -8.56 -4.11
N ALA A 167 -5.53 -8.79 -5.25
CA ALA A 167 -4.08 -8.98 -5.32
C ALA A 167 -3.32 -7.65 -5.17
N SER A 168 -2.12 -7.71 -4.60
CA SER A 168 -1.21 -6.57 -4.50
C SER A 168 -0.73 -6.10 -5.86
N ASN A 169 -0.32 -4.83 -5.93
CA ASN A 169 0.14 -4.15 -7.13
C ASN A 169 -0.89 -4.12 -8.28
N THR A 170 -2.18 -4.08 -7.93
CA THR A 170 -3.28 -3.94 -8.88
C THR A 170 -4.03 -2.62 -8.67
N ALA A 171 -4.87 -2.22 -9.63
CA ALA A 171 -5.68 -1.01 -9.51
C ALA A 171 -6.70 -1.12 -8.38
N LEU A 172 -6.90 -0.04 -7.63
CA LEU A 172 -8.04 0.10 -6.72
C LEU A 172 -9.37 -0.04 -7.48
N ALA A 173 -10.38 -0.64 -6.86
CA ALA A 173 -11.69 -0.78 -7.48
C ALA A 173 -12.42 0.58 -7.60
N ARG A 174 -13.20 0.73 -8.67
CA ARG A 174 -14.10 1.88 -8.88
C ARG A 174 -15.54 1.44 -8.72
N TRP A 175 -16.23 1.96 -7.72
CA TRP A 175 -17.69 1.76 -7.55
C TRP A 175 -18.52 2.82 -8.28
N LEU A 176 -17.92 3.99 -8.52
CA LEU A 176 -18.43 5.02 -9.42
C LEU A 176 -17.33 5.39 -10.43
N PRO A 177 -17.71 5.86 -11.64
CA PRO A 177 -16.76 6.39 -12.61
C PRO A 177 -15.86 7.48 -12.00
N ALA A 178 -14.61 7.56 -12.44
CA ALA A 178 -13.70 8.61 -11.99
C ALA A 178 -14.14 9.98 -12.54
N ALA A 179 -14.05 11.01 -11.71
CA ALA A 179 -14.37 12.40 -12.07
C ALA A 179 -13.06 13.20 -12.21
N TYR A 180 -12.46 13.15 -13.40
CA TYR A 180 -11.30 13.98 -13.78
C TYR A 180 -11.77 15.20 -14.58
N GLU A 181 -10.94 16.25 -14.61
CA GLU A 181 -11.24 17.51 -15.30
C GLU A 181 -11.23 17.36 -16.84
N ASP A 182 -10.43 16.42 -17.35
CA ASP A 182 -10.29 16.06 -18.76
C ASP A 182 -10.93 14.70 -19.10
N ASP A 183 -11.76 14.17 -18.18
CA ASP A 183 -12.36 12.83 -18.25
C ASP A 183 -11.34 11.67 -18.35
N LEU A 184 -10.04 11.91 -18.14
CA LEU A 184 -8.98 10.91 -18.33
C LEU A 184 -8.05 10.80 -17.12
N SER A 185 -7.35 11.87 -16.78
CA SER A 185 -6.27 11.82 -15.79
C SER A 185 -5.99 13.14 -15.08
N GLN A 186 -6.45 14.29 -15.59
CA GLN A 186 -6.21 15.60 -15.01
C GLN A 186 -7.06 15.78 -13.74
N PRO A 187 -6.44 15.96 -12.55
CA PRO A 187 -7.18 16.12 -11.30
C PRO A 187 -8.14 17.30 -11.32
N ARG A 188 -9.20 17.23 -10.51
CA ARG A 188 -10.13 18.36 -10.35
C ARG A 188 -9.45 19.56 -9.69
N GLY A 189 -9.65 20.74 -10.25
CA GLY A 189 -9.02 21.99 -9.77
C GLY A 189 -7.60 22.18 -10.31
N TRP A 190 -7.27 21.51 -11.41
CA TRP A 190 -6.00 21.67 -12.11
C TRP A 190 -5.98 22.98 -12.90
N ASP A 191 -6.94 23.21 -13.79
CA ASP A 191 -7.12 24.46 -14.50
C ASP A 191 -7.97 25.42 -13.65
N PRO A 192 -7.44 26.61 -13.27
CA PRO A 192 -8.21 27.60 -12.52
C PRO A 192 -9.41 28.16 -13.29
N SER A 193 -9.50 28.00 -14.61
CA SER A 193 -10.64 28.46 -15.41
C SER A 193 -11.84 27.52 -15.37
N VAL A 194 -11.65 26.26 -14.98
CA VAL A 194 -12.72 25.27 -14.95
C VAL A 194 -13.62 25.47 -13.73
N GLN A 195 -14.92 25.44 -13.99
CA GLN A 195 -15.97 25.54 -12.98
C GLN A 195 -16.70 24.22 -12.82
N TYR A 196 -17.04 23.89 -11.59
CA TYR A 196 -17.81 22.72 -11.18
C TYR A 196 -19.14 23.23 -10.64
N ASN A 197 -20.25 22.83 -11.26
CA ASN A 197 -21.58 23.33 -10.90
C ASN A 197 -21.66 24.87 -10.84
N GLY A 198 -20.97 25.57 -11.75
CA GLY A 198 -20.94 27.04 -11.85
C GLY A 198 -19.91 27.74 -10.95
N PHE A 199 -19.10 27.01 -10.18
CA PHE A 199 -18.13 27.60 -9.24
C PHE A 199 -16.75 26.94 -9.31
N GLN A 200 -15.69 27.69 -9.02
CA GLN A 200 -14.36 27.11 -8.82
C GLN A 200 -14.31 26.32 -7.50
N LEU A 201 -13.54 25.22 -7.48
CA LEU A 201 -13.30 24.51 -6.22
C LEU A 201 -12.45 25.35 -5.27
N PRO A 202 -12.72 25.34 -3.95
CA PRO A 202 -11.92 26.09 -2.99
C PRO A 202 -10.51 25.52 -2.87
N SER A 203 -9.55 26.38 -2.49
CA SER A 203 -8.24 25.93 -2.03
C SER A 203 -8.41 25.01 -0.83
N VAL A 204 -7.80 23.82 -0.90
CA VAL A 204 -7.86 22.82 0.17
C VAL A 204 -7.28 23.35 1.49
N ARG A 205 -6.25 24.20 1.43
CA ARG A 205 -5.69 24.86 2.63
C ARG A 205 -6.66 25.85 3.26
N LYS A 206 -7.42 26.58 2.43
CA LYS A 206 -8.47 27.49 2.93
C LYS A 206 -9.59 26.70 3.63
N VAL A 207 -9.94 25.52 3.11
CA VAL A 207 -10.89 24.61 3.75
C VAL A 207 -10.36 24.15 5.12
N THR A 208 -9.09 23.73 5.20
CA THR A 208 -8.47 23.38 6.48
C THR A 208 -8.61 24.49 7.51
N ARG A 209 -8.15 25.71 7.16
CA ARG A 209 -8.08 26.84 8.09
C ARG A 209 -9.44 27.34 8.56
N LYS A 210 -10.49 27.25 7.72
CA LYS A 210 -11.83 27.76 8.07
C LYS A 210 -12.73 26.72 8.74
N ILE A 211 -12.58 25.44 8.39
CA ILE A 211 -13.54 24.39 8.73
C ILE A 211 -12.95 23.28 9.60
N ILE A 212 -11.73 22.81 9.30
CA ILE A 212 -11.22 21.54 9.84
C ILE A 212 -10.34 21.74 11.08
N HIS A 213 -9.47 22.75 11.03
CA HIS A 213 -8.45 23.00 12.05
C HIS A 213 -9.04 23.35 13.41
N VAL A 214 -8.47 22.78 14.48
CA VAL A 214 -8.75 23.13 15.87
C VAL A 214 -7.46 23.16 16.71
N PRO A 215 -7.33 24.07 17.71
CA PRO A 215 -6.25 24.02 18.70
C PRO A 215 -6.27 22.74 19.53
N ASN A 216 -5.12 22.32 20.05
CA ASN A 216 -4.99 21.10 20.84
C ASN A 216 -5.87 21.10 22.11
N GLU A 217 -6.02 22.26 22.75
CA GLU A 217 -6.75 22.42 24.01
C GLU A 217 -8.27 22.34 23.84
N ALA A 218 -8.76 22.47 22.60
CA ALA A 218 -10.18 22.43 22.28
C ALA A 218 -10.64 21.04 21.83
N VAL A 219 -9.75 20.04 21.78
CA VAL A 219 -10.09 18.67 21.40
C VAL A 219 -11.03 18.02 22.42
N THR A 220 -12.16 17.50 21.93
CA THR A 220 -13.09 16.70 22.74
C THR A 220 -12.67 15.23 22.80
N GLU A 221 -12.67 14.66 24.00
CA GLU A 221 -12.38 13.24 24.25
C GLU A 221 -13.63 12.35 24.06
N ASP A 222 -13.41 11.12 23.63
CA ASP A 222 -14.41 10.08 23.48
C ASP A 222 -14.66 9.38 24.82
N ASN A 223 -15.89 9.42 25.33
CA ASN A 223 -16.23 8.84 26.62
C ASN A 223 -16.56 7.34 26.59
N LEU A 224 -16.54 6.69 25.41
CA LEU A 224 -16.88 5.27 25.26
C LEU A 224 -15.67 4.42 24.84
N TYR A 225 -14.76 4.98 24.05
CA TYR A 225 -13.67 4.21 23.45
C TYR A 225 -12.29 4.69 23.88
N SER A 226 -11.41 3.73 24.11
CA SER A 226 -9.99 3.99 24.42
C SER A 226 -9.21 4.33 23.16
N ASP A 227 -8.07 5.02 23.31
CA ASP A 227 -7.25 5.51 22.20
C ASP A 227 -6.71 4.39 21.30
N ILE A 228 -6.60 3.16 21.79
CA ILE A 228 -6.19 2.01 20.96
C ILE A 228 -7.14 1.75 19.78
N ILE A 229 -8.40 2.22 19.84
CA ILE A 229 -9.35 2.08 18.72
C ILE A 229 -8.84 2.81 17.47
N MET A 230 -8.22 3.98 17.64
CA MET A 230 -7.64 4.75 16.55
C MET A 230 -6.42 4.03 15.98
N VAL A 231 -5.54 3.52 16.85
CA VAL A 231 -4.31 2.80 16.46
C VAL A 231 -4.64 1.53 15.69
N TRP A 232 -5.67 0.77 16.12
CA TRP A 232 -6.14 -0.40 15.39
C TRP A 232 -6.71 -0.05 14.02
N GLY A 233 -7.48 1.04 13.93
CA GLY A 233 -8.00 1.56 12.66
C GLY A 233 -6.89 1.87 11.66
N GLN A 234 -5.84 2.58 12.08
CA GLN A 234 -4.67 2.86 11.25
C GLN A 234 -3.93 1.58 10.86
N TYR A 235 -3.70 0.68 11.82
CA TYR A 235 -2.98 -0.57 11.58
C TYR A 235 -3.72 -1.45 10.55
N ILE A 236 -5.05 -1.53 10.62
CA ILE A 236 -5.84 -2.29 9.63
C ILE A 236 -5.96 -1.59 8.28
N ASP A 237 -5.99 -0.24 8.22
CA ASP A 237 -5.86 0.48 6.94
C ASP A 237 -4.58 0.07 6.22
N HIS A 238 -3.49 -0.03 6.99
CA HIS A 238 -2.18 -0.45 6.50
C HIS A 238 -2.08 -1.93 6.16
N ASP A 239 -3.10 -2.74 6.46
CA ASP A 239 -3.16 -4.16 6.05
C ASP A 239 -3.72 -4.29 4.64
N ILE A 240 -4.69 -3.46 4.28
CA ILE A 240 -5.51 -3.63 3.07
C ILE A 240 -5.24 -2.59 1.98
N ALA A 241 -4.60 -1.46 2.31
CA ALA A 241 -4.39 -0.38 1.36
C ALA A 241 -3.06 0.37 1.54
N PHE A 242 -2.34 0.53 0.43
CA PHE A 242 -1.24 1.46 0.29
C PHE A 242 -1.22 1.99 -1.15
N THR A 243 -1.29 3.31 -1.31
CA THR A 243 -1.11 3.91 -2.63
C THR A 243 0.25 4.62 -2.67
N PRO A 244 1.23 4.07 -3.40
CA PRO A 244 2.51 4.72 -3.66
C PRO A 244 2.33 6.11 -4.27
N GLN A 245 3.21 7.03 -3.89
CA GLN A 245 3.37 8.28 -4.62
C GLN A 245 4.38 8.09 -5.76
N SER A 246 4.32 8.99 -6.75
CA SER A 246 5.33 8.97 -7.80
C SER A 246 6.73 9.05 -7.24
N THR A 247 7.58 8.15 -7.74
CA THR A 247 8.98 8.06 -7.32
C THR A 247 9.81 9.22 -7.85
N SER A 248 9.32 9.86 -8.92
CA SER A 248 9.91 11.05 -9.52
C SER A 248 9.67 12.27 -8.64
N ARG A 249 10.76 12.98 -8.32
CA ARG A 249 10.70 14.21 -7.52
C ARG A 249 10.71 15.49 -8.35
N THR A 250 10.96 15.36 -9.64
CA THR A 250 11.02 16.45 -10.61
C THR A 250 9.85 16.37 -11.55
N THR A 251 9.41 17.50 -12.06
CA THR A 251 8.47 17.53 -13.17
C THR A 251 9.04 16.72 -14.35
N PHE A 252 8.21 15.89 -14.99
CA PHE A 252 8.70 15.00 -16.05
C PHE A 252 9.15 15.74 -17.30
N LEU A 253 8.60 16.92 -17.60
CA LEU A 253 8.92 17.66 -18.83
C LEU A 253 9.98 18.74 -18.60
N SER A 254 9.88 19.53 -17.53
CA SER A 254 10.82 20.63 -17.24
C SER A 254 11.99 20.24 -16.32
N GLY A 255 11.95 19.07 -15.66
CA GLY A 255 13.02 18.60 -14.77
C GLY A 255 13.15 19.41 -13.48
N MET A 256 12.17 20.25 -13.13
CA MET A 256 12.21 21.08 -11.92
C MET A 256 11.75 20.29 -10.70
N GLU A 257 12.45 20.37 -9.56
CA GLU A 257 12.01 19.74 -8.31
C GLU A 257 10.62 20.28 -7.90
N CYS A 258 9.65 19.40 -7.60
CA CYS A 258 8.30 19.82 -7.15
C CYS A 258 8.32 20.64 -5.86
N GLN A 259 9.42 20.60 -5.10
CA GLN A 259 9.62 21.40 -3.89
C GLN A 259 10.06 22.83 -4.18
N MET A 260 10.52 23.07 -5.41
CA MET A 260 11.07 24.35 -5.87
C MET A 260 10.13 25.09 -6.83
N THR A 261 8.98 24.50 -7.16
CA THR A 261 8.01 25.07 -8.11
C THR A 261 6.58 24.88 -7.64
N CYS A 262 5.74 25.88 -7.93
CA CYS A 262 4.29 25.80 -7.77
C CYS A 262 3.57 25.50 -9.10
N GLU A 263 4.32 25.14 -10.15
CA GLU A 263 3.75 24.72 -11.42
C GLU A 263 3.05 23.36 -11.29
N LYS A 264 1.86 23.27 -11.91
CA LYS A 264 1.12 22.01 -12.03
C LYS A 264 1.65 21.28 -13.27
N GLN A 265 2.50 20.28 -13.05
CA GLN A 265 3.05 19.43 -14.10
C GLN A 265 3.40 18.08 -13.48
N ASN A 266 2.93 16.98 -14.10
CA ASN A 266 3.16 15.63 -13.56
C ASN A 266 4.65 15.40 -13.21
N PRO A 267 4.94 14.81 -12.04
CA PRO A 267 3.99 14.33 -11.01
C PRO A 267 3.58 15.39 -9.96
N CYS A 268 3.96 16.65 -10.12
CA CYS A 268 3.67 17.74 -9.18
C CYS A 268 2.22 18.25 -9.32
N PHE A 269 1.48 18.29 -8.20
CA PHE A 269 0.14 18.90 -8.10
C PHE A 269 0.02 19.77 -6.82
N PRO A 270 0.82 20.86 -6.74
CA PRO A 270 1.04 21.61 -5.50
C PRO A 270 -0.24 22.24 -4.92
N ILE A 271 -0.26 22.37 -3.59
CA ILE A 271 -1.37 22.95 -2.82
C ILE A 271 -1.12 24.45 -2.67
N LYS A 272 -1.94 25.28 -3.32
CA LYS A 272 -1.81 26.74 -3.25
C LYS A 272 -2.12 27.25 -1.84
N VAL A 273 -1.22 28.09 -1.30
CA VAL A 273 -1.38 28.80 -0.03
C VAL A 273 -1.51 30.31 -0.26
N THR A 274 -1.81 31.06 0.80
CA THR A 274 -1.77 32.53 0.78
C THR A 274 -0.40 33.04 1.20
N THR A 275 -0.01 34.24 0.76
CA THR A 275 1.30 34.86 1.04
C THR A 275 1.67 35.00 2.53
N ASN A 276 0.70 34.93 3.45
CA ASN A 276 0.92 34.99 4.90
C ASN A 276 0.83 33.62 5.60
N ASP A 277 0.76 32.51 4.86
CA ASP A 277 0.69 31.16 5.46
C ASP A 277 2.07 30.77 6.03
N THR A 278 2.11 30.40 7.30
CA THR A 278 3.36 30.08 8.02
C THR A 278 4.01 28.77 7.56
N LEU A 279 3.28 27.90 6.85
CA LEU A 279 3.79 26.59 6.43
C LEU A 279 4.67 26.64 5.18
N SER A 280 4.59 27.70 4.37
CA SER A 280 5.03 27.62 2.98
C SER A 280 6.53 27.88 2.74
N ALA A 281 7.34 28.00 3.78
CA ALA A 281 8.80 28.23 3.71
C ALA A 281 9.22 29.33 2.69
N GLY A 282 8.34 30.32 2.46
CA GLY A 282 8.56 31.41 1.50
C GLY A 282 8.05 31.18 0.07
N MET A 283 7.39 30.06 -0.22
CA MET A 283 6.69 29.80 -1.50
C MET A 283 5.18 30.07 -1.39
N ASP A 284 4.51 30.22 -2.54
CA ASP A 284 3.04 30.36 -2.60
C ASP A 284 2.30 29.01 -2.62
N CYS A 285 2.99 27.90 -2.31
CA CYS A 285 2.38 26.57 -2.27
C CYS A 285 3.10 25.59 -1.32
N LEU A 286 2.41 24.50 -0.96
CA LEU A 286 2.97 23.30 -0.35
C LEU A 286 3.19 22.23 -1.45
N PRO A 287 4.31 21.46 -1.39
CA PRO A 287 4.58 20.42 -2.36
C PRO A 287 3.58 19.26 -2.22
N PHE A 288 3.12 18.75 -3.35
CA PHE A 288 2.27 17.56 -3.41
C PHE A 288 2.61 16.75 -4.67
N TYR A 289 2.75 15.44 -4.49
CA TYR A 289 3.06 14.49 -5.54
C TYR A 289 1.87 13.58 -5.77
N ARG A 290 1.47 13.46 -7.04
CA ARG A 290 0.38 12.57 -7.47
C ARG A 290 0.70 11.11 -7.14
N SER A 291 -0.35 10.36 -6.86
CA SER A 291 -0.28 8.92 -6.65
C SER A 291 0.12 8.19 -7.93
N SER A 292 0.95 7.15 -7.83
CA SER A 292 1.36 6.38 -9.01
C SER A 292 0.16 5.69 -9.68
N PRO A 293 0.13 5.65 -11.03
CA PRO A 293 -0.93 4.98 -11.76
C PRO A 293 -0.73 3.46 -11.75
N ALA A 294 -1.80 2.72 -12.01
CA ALA A 294 -1.72 1.31 -12.37
C ALA A 294 -1.47 1.16 -13.88
N CYS A 295 -0.64 0.20 -14.27
CA CYS A 295 -0.35 -0.12 -15.67
C CYS A 295 -1.62 -0.30 -16.51
N GLY A 296 -1.65 0.27 -17.71
CA GLY A 296 -2.75 0.12 -18.67
C GLY A 296 -3.98 1.00 -18.44
N THR A 297 -3.92 2.04 -17.60
CA THR A 297 -5.05 2.95 -17.28
C THR A 297 -4.75 4.42 -17.59
N GLY A 298 -5.74 5.31 -17.64
CA GLY A 298 -5.54 6.75 -17.90
C GLY A 298 -5.28 7.08 -19.37
N ASP A 299 -4.26 7.91 -19.63
CA ASP A 299 -3.85 8.30 -20.99
C ASP A 299 -3.55 7.09 -21.92
N HIS A 300 -3.39 5.90 -21.33
CA HIS A 300 -3.16 4.61 -21.98
C HIS A 300 -4.40 3.93 -22.54
N ALA A 301 -5.58 4.31 -22.10
CA ALA A 301 -6.58 3.28 -21.90
C ALA A 301 -7.69 3.23 -22.95
N ILE A 302 -7.72 4.22 -23.83
CA ILE A 302 -8.44 4.19 -25.11
C ILE A 302 -7.96 3.01 -26.00
N LEU A 303 -6.91 2.29 -25.56
CA LEU A 303 -6.09 1.45 -26.41
C LEU A 303 -5.94 -0.01 -25.90
N PHE A 304 -6.26 -0.33 -24.64
CA PHE A 304 -6.13 -1.70 -24.07
C PHE A 304 -7.44 -2.33 -23.57
N GLY A 305 -8.60 -1.70 -23.82
CA GLY A 305 -9.92 -2.18 -23.40
C GLY A 305 -10.92 -2.28 -24.55
N ASN A 306 -12.08 -2.88 -24.28
CA ASN A 306 -13.23 -2.84 -25.20
C ASN A 306 -13.49 -1.37 -25.58
N THR A 307 -13.49 -1.07 -26.88
CA THR A 307 -13.47 0.29 -27.48
C THR A 307 -14.68 1.17 -27.15
N SER A 308 -15.54 0.71 -26.23
CA SER A 308 -16.77 1.37 -25.80
C SER A 308 -16.62 2.16 -24.48
N VAL A 309 -15.54 2.01 -23.71
CA VAL A 309 -15.38 2.64 -22.38
C VAL A 309 -13.99 3.27 -22.24
N LEU A 310 -13.92 4.59 -22.00
CA LEU A 310 -12.69 5.28 -21.61
C LEU A 310 -12.16 4.67 -20.29
N ASN A 311 -10.97 4.09 -20.30
CA ASN A 311 -10.38 3.52 -19.09
C ASN A 311 -9.54 4.59 -18.33
N THR A 312 -10.22 5.47 -17.60
CA THR A 312 -9.62 6.58 -16.83
C THR A 312 -8.47 6.17 -15.89
N ARG A 313 -7.62 7.13 -15.46
CA ARG A 313 -6.45 6.88 -14.60
C ARG A 313 -6.88 6.19 -13.30
N GLN A 314 -6.33 5.00 -13.06
CA GLN A 314 -6.51 4.27 -11.82
C GLN A 314 -5.24 4.29 -10.98
N GLN A 315 -5.39 4.48 -9.68
CA GLN A 315 -4.27 4.40 -8.74
C GLN A 315 -4.05 2.94 -8.31
N ILE A 316 -2.78 2.59 -8.13
CA ILE A 316 -2.36 1.26 -7.70
C ILE A 316 -2.53 1.09 -6.18
N ASN A 317 -2.91 -0.10 -5.75
CA ASN A 317 -2.76 -0.57 -4.38
C ASN A 317 -1.52 -1.48 -4.29
N GLY A 318 -0.51 -1.08 -3.52
CA GLY A 318 0.72 -1.84 -3.31
C GLY A 318 0.58 -3.03 -2.36
N LEU A 319 -0.56 -3.16 -1.67
CA LEU A 319 -0.86 -4.24 -0.72
C LEU A 319 -1.95 -5.16 -1.23
N THR A 320 -2.08 -6.34 -0.60
CA THR A 320 -3.27 -7.18 -0.82
C THR A 320 -4.49 -6.43 -0.26
N SER A 321 -5.68 -6.73 -0.77
CA SER A 321 -6.91 -6.13 -0.23
C SER A 321 -7.48 -6.88 0.97
N PHE A 322 -6.97 -8.08 1.25
CA PHE A 322 -7.53 -8.98 2.26
C PHE A 322 -7.08 -8.59 3.66
N LEU A 323 -7.91 -8.88 4.66
CA LEU A 323 -7.47 -8.90 6.06
C LEU A 323 -6.64 -10.17 6.29
N ASP A 324 -5.36 -10.11 5.94
CA ASP A 324 -4.46 -11.27 5.91
C ASP A 324 -3.12 -11.03 6.63
N ALA A 325 -3.02 -9.96 7.41
CA ALA A 325 -1.82 -9.57 8.15
C ALA A 325 -0.62 -9.26 7.23
N THR A 326 -0.86 -8.70 6.05
CA THR A 326 0.13 -8.06 5.18
C THR A 326 1.03 -7.07 5.95
N THR A 327 0.51 -6.37 6.95
CA THR A 327 1.30 -5.54 7.90
C THR A 327 2.44 -6.28 8.61
N VAL A 328 2.33 -7.60 8.76
CA VAL A 328 3.31 -8.49 9.39
C VAL A 328 4.16 -9.21 8.35
N TYR A 329 3.55 -9.73 7.29
CA TYR A 329 4.19 -10.66 6.35
C TYR A 329 4.67 -10.03 5.03
N GLY A 330 4.18 -8.83 4.70
CA GLY A 330 4.42 -8.17 3.42
C GLY A 330 3.48 -8.63 2.32
N SER A 331 3.50 -7.90 1.20
CA SER A 331 2.62 -8.13 0.05
C SER A 331 3.36 -8.66 -1.19
N THR A 332 4.67 -8.94 -1.07
CA THR A 332 5.48 -9.50 -2.15
C THR A 332 6.42 -10.60 -1.64
N PRO A 333 6.78 -11.58 -2.50
CA PRO A 333 7.68 -12.68 -2.12
C PRO A 333 9.04 -12.21 -1.60
N ALA A 334 9.59 -11.14 -2.18
CA ALA A 334 10.88 -10.60 -1.76
C ALA A 334 10.84 -10.05 -0.32
N VAL A 335 9.76 -9.37 0.06
CA VAL A 335 9.57 -8.82 1.41
C VAL A 335 9.32 -9.94 2.41
N GLU A 336 8.45 -10.89 2.08
CA GLU A 336 8.21 -12.07 2.92
C GLU A 336 9.52 -12.83 3.22
N ASN A 337 10.30 -13.12 2.19
CA ASN A 337 11.59 -13.80 2.34
C ASN A 337 12.54 -13.01 3.26
N LYS A 338 12.56 -11.69 3.12
CA LYS A 338 13.39 -10.79 3.93
C LYS A 338 12.96 -10.71 5.39
N LEU A 339 11.68 -10.86 5.69
CA LEU A 339 11.13 -10.79 7.05
C LEU A 339 11.29 -12.11 7.81
N ARG A 340 11.45 -13.24 7.11
CA ARG A 340 11.56 -14.57 7.71
C ARG A 340 12.96 -14.89 8.21
N ASN A 341 13.03 -15.63 9.32
CA ASN A 341 14.26 -16.25 9.78
C ASN A 341 14.41 -17.63 9.14
N LEU A 342 15.05 -17.66 7.97
CA LEU A 342 15.28 -18.88 7.19
C LEU A 342 16.42 -19.76 7.73
N THR A 343 17.12 -19.31 8.78
CA THR A 343 18.24 -20.07 9.39
C THR A 343 17.78 -21.06 10.46
N SER A 344 16.57 -20.86 11.01
CA SER A 344 15.98 -21.72 12.03
C SER A 344 14.92 -22.65 11.44
N LYS A 345 14.79 -23.85 12.02
CA LYS A 345 13.72 -24.81 11.69
C LYS A 345 12.38 -24.52 12.40
N GLU A 346 12.29 -23.39 13.10
CA GLU A 346 11.13 -23.00 13.91
C GLU A 346 10.11 -22.14 13.16
N GLY A 347 10.36 -21.77 11.91
CA GLY A 347 9.42 -20.98 11.11
C GLY A 347 9.19 -19.56 11.64
N LEU A 348 10.20 -18.95 12.26
CA LEU A 348 10.12 -17.63 12.91
C LEU A 348 10.25 -16.47 11.92
N LEU A 349 9.79 -15.29 12.33
CA LEU A 349 10.16 -14.01 11.75
C LEU A 349 11.49 -13.50 12.35
N ARG A 350 12.21 -12.69 11.59
CA ARG A 350 13.43 -12.00 12.04
C ARG A 350 13.07 -10.96 13.10
N VAL A 351 14.01 -10.76 14.00
CA VAL A 351 13.89 -9.83 15.13
C VAL A 351 15.10 -8.92 15.18
N ASN A 352 15.01 -7.84 15.96
CA ASN A 352 16.16 -7.00 16.25
C ASN A 352 17.24 -7.80 16.97
N LEU A 353 18.49 -7.72 16.49
CA LEU A 353 19.61 -8.43 17.12
C LEU A 353 20.31 -7.60 18.19
N LYS A 354 20.05 -6.29 18.24
CA LYS A 354 20.79 -5.36 19.11
C LYS A 354 19.99 -4.93 20.33
N TYR A 355 18.70 -4.72 20.18
CA TYR A 355 17.84 -4.21 21.24
C TYR A 355 16.73 -5.19 21.59
N TYR A 356 16.41 -5.27 22.88
CA TYR A 356 15.33 -6.07 23.45
C TYR A 356 14.57 -5.25 24.49
N ASP A 357 13.27 -5.49 24.59
CA ASP A 357 12.35 -4.88 25.55
C ASP A 357 12.12 -5.86 26.69
N ASN A 358 12.92 -5.77 27.76
CA ASN A 358 12.83 -6.70 28.90
C ASN A 358 12.81 -8.18 28.44
N HIS A 359 13.80 -8.56 27.63
CA HIS A 359 13.95 -9.87 26.97
C HIS A 359 12.91 -10.20 25.88
N ARG A 360 12.04 -9.26 25.49
CA ARG A 360 11.12 -9.41 24.36
C ARG A 360 11.67 -8.76 23.10
N GLU A 361 11.23 -9.30 21.96
CA GLU A 361 11.76 -8.96 20.64
C GLU A 361 11.24 -7.60 20.16
N TYR A 362 12.10 -6.84 19.46
CA TYR A 362 11.66 -5.74 18.59
C TYR A 362 11.69 -6.17 17.13
N LEU A 363 11.03 -5.39 16.28
CA LEU A 363 11.18 -5.49 14.83
C LEU A 363 12.66 -5.29 14.42
N PRO A 364 13.12 -5.99 13.37
CA PRO A 364 14.43 -5.74 12.79
C PRO A 364 14.50 -4.31 12.23
N PHE A 365 15.72 -3.80 12.02
CA PHE A 365 15.91 -2.52 11.34
C PHE A 365 15.87 -2.68 9.82
N THR A 366 15.52 -1.61 9.12
CA THR A 366 15.63 -1.55 7.65
C THR A 366 17.09 -1.61 7.20
N ASP A 367 17.33 -2.21 6.03
CA ASP A 367 18.66 -2.25 5.41
C ASP A 367 19.06 -0.91 4.77
N ARG A 368 18.11 0.01 4.58
CA ARG A 368 18.36 1.35 4.02
C ARG A 368 18.92 2.26 5.11
N ILE A 369 20.25 2.19 5.29
CA ILE A 369 20.98 2.94 6.32
C ILE A 369 21.87 4.02 5.65
N PRO A 370 21.85 5.28 6.12
CA PRO A 370 20.98 5.78 7.20
C PRO A 370 19.50 5.80 6.75
N SER A 371 18.55 5.39 7.60
CA SER A 371 17.13 5.66 7.38
C SER A 371 16.77 7.13 7.69
N PRO A 372 15.58 7.65 7.37
CA PRO A 372 15.21 9.03 7.73
C PRO A 372 14.61 9.17 9.14
N CYS A 373 14.55 8.10 9.93
CA CYS A 373 14.02 8.17 11.30
C CYS A 373 14.80 9.15 12.18
N ALA A 374 14.07 9.92 12.98
CA ALA A 374 14.61 10.84 13.97
C ALA A 374 15.52 10.11 14.95
N GLN A 375 16.51 10.86 15.44
CA GLN A 375 17.46 10.38 16.44
C GLN A 375 17.29 11.20 17.72
N ASP A 376 17.75 10.63 18.82
CA ASP A 376 17.85 11.32 20.09
C ASP A 376 18.89 12.46 19.99
N SER A 377 18.41 13.70 20.07
CA SER A 377 19.24 14.91 19.99
C SER A 377 20.13 15.11 21.22
N SER A 378 19.79 14.47 22.35
CA SER A 378 20.53 14.56 23.61
C SER A 378 21.67 13.54 23.70
N ALA A 379 21.58 12.44 22.94
CA ALA A 379 22.61 11.41 22.87
C ALA A 379 23.74 11.81 21.90
N GLY A 380 24.59 12.76 22.31
CA GLY A 380 25.80 13.12 21.57
C GLY A 380 26.71 11.89 21.35
N GLY A 381 26.78 11.39 20.12
CA GLY A 381 27.63 10.25 19.75
C GLY A 381 27.08 8.86 20.11
N GLY A 382 25.79 8.75 20.48
CA GLY A 382 25.13 7.47 20.71
C GLY A 382 24.88 6.67 19.43
N GLU A 383 24.74 5.35 19.56
CA GLU A 383 24.48 4.48 18.41
C GLU A 383 23.11 4.78 17.78
N ARG A 384 23.10 4.83 16.45
CA ARG A 384 21.92 5.21 15.66
C ARG A 384 20.79 4.19 15.81
N VAL A 385 19.56 4.68 15.93
CA VAL A 385 18.35 3.85 15.91
C VAL A 385 17.65 4.04 14.57
N GLU A 386 17.58 2.97 13.79
CA GLU A 386 16.99 3.00 12.46
C GLU A 386 15.47 2.83 12.49
N CYS A 387 14.81 3.15 11.39
CA CYS A 387 13.43 2.73 11.17
C CYS A 387 13.30 1.21 11.24
N PHE A 388 12.19 0.74 11.81
CA PHE A 388 11.84 -0.67 11.83
C PHE A 388 11.45 -1.18 10.44
N LEU A 389 11.74 -2.45 10.20
CA LEU A 389 11.34 -3.22 9.04
C LEU A 389 10.19 -4.15 9.45
N ALA A 390 9.08 -4.06 8.71
CA ALA A 390 7.88 -4.88 8.88
C ALA A 390 7.29 -5.22 7.50
N GLY A 391 6.14 -5.88 7.46
CA GLY A 391 5.40 -6.14 6.21
C GLY A 391 4.92 -4.88 5.49
N ASP A 392 4.73 -3.78 6.23
CA ASP A 392 4.37 -2.47 5.69
C ASP A 392 5.47 -1.43 5.97
N SER A 393 5.76 -0.58 4.97
CA SER A 393 6.85 0.41 5.03
C SER A 393 6.55 1.59 5.95
N ARG A 394 5.30 1.79 6.37
CA ARG A 394 4.86 2.86 7.28
C ARG A 394 4.90 2.45 8.74
N SER A 395 5.39 1.26 9.07
CA SER A 395 5.44 0.75 10.45
C SER A 395 6.12 1.66 11.48
N SER A 396 7.04 2.54 11.03
CA SER A 396 7.73 3.51 11.90
C SER A 396 7.12 4.92 11.86
N GLU A 397 6.00 5.16 11.18
CA GLU A 397 5.40 6.49 11.02
C GLU A 397 5.14 7.18 12.35
N VAL A 398 4.57 6.45 13.32
CA VAL A 398 4.34 6.89 14.69
C VAL A 398 4.64 5.75 15.68
N THR A 399 5.09 6.07 16.89
CA THR A 399 5.51 5.07 17.88
C THR A 399 4.40 4.10 18.29
N SER A 400 3.14 4.54 18.38
CA SER A 400 2.00 3.68 18.68
C SER A 400 1.77 2.61 17.60
N LEU A 401 1.92 2.98 16.33
CA LEU A 401 1.86 2.05 15.20
C LEU A 401 3.02 1.05 15.25
N ALA A 402 4.25 1.51 15.49
CA ALA A 402 5.42 0.63 15.64
C ALA A 402 5.28 -0.37 16.79
N ALA A 403 4.65 0.03 17.90
CA ALA A 403 4.30 -0.85 19.00
C ALA A 403 3.29 -1.93 18.57
N MET A 404 2.24 -1.57 17.81
CA MET A 404 1.27 -2.52 17.27
C MET A 404 1.91 -3.54 16.33
N HIS A 405 2.77 -3.11 15.39
CA HIS A 405 3.52 -4.04 14.53
C HIS A 405 4.42 -4.98 15.36
N THR A 406 5.06 -4.47 16.41
CA THR A 406 5.92 -5.27 17.29
C THR A 406 5.11 -6.32 18.08
N LEU A 407 3.89 -6.00 18.52
CA LEU A 407 2.99 -6.97 19.17
C LEU A 407 2.69 -8.16 18.25
N TRP A 408 2.39 -7.90 16.98
CA TRP A 408 2.04 -8.96 16.03
C TRP A 408 3.23 -9.78 15.53
N LEU A 409 4.42 -9.18 15.46
CA LEU A 409 5.68 -9.93 15.30
C LEU A 409 5.85 -10.93 16.46
N ARG A 410 5.72 -10.44 17.70
CA ARG A 410 5.86 -11.28 18.90
C ARG A 410 4.81 -12.40 18.91
N GLU A 411 3.58 -12.10 18.54
CA GLU A 411 2.50 -13.10 18.48
C GLU A 411 2.78 -14.20 17.45
N HIS A 412 3.27 -13.85 16.26
CA HIS A 412 3.71 -14.85 15.28
C HIS A 412 4.78 -15.78 15.88
N ASN A 413 5.85 -15.20 16.45
CA ASN A 413 6.95 -15.99 17.00
C ASN A 413 6.52 -16.84 18.20
N ARG A 414 5.58 -16.36 19.02
CA ARG A 414 4.97 -17.12 20.12
C ARG A 414 4.19 -18.33 19.61
N LEU A 415 3.35 -18.14 18.59
CA LEU A 415 2.58 -19.19 17.93
C LEU A 415 3.51 -20.22 17.28
N ALA A 416 4.49 -19.77 16.49
CA ALA A 416 5.44 -20.63 15.79
C ALA A 416 6.21 -21.56 16.76
N ARG A 417 6.74 -21.01 17.86
CA ARG A 417 7.40 -21.81 18.92
C ARG A 417 6.45 -22.80 19.60
N ALA A 418 5.19 -22.44 19.81
CA ALA A 418 4.22 -23.32 20.42
C ALA A 418 3.81 -24.46 19.47
N LEU A 419 3.51 -24.13 18.21
CA LEU A 419 3.16 -25.08 17.16
C LEU A 419 4.31 -26.07 16.89
N LYS A 420 5.56 -25.60 16.85
CA LYS A 420 6.72 -26.49 16.71
C LYS A 420 6.87 -27.48 17.86
N ARG A 421 6.56 -27.06 19.10
CA ARG A 421 6.61 -27.95 20.26
C ARG A 421 5.55 -29.05 20.22
N ILE A 422 4.33 -28.75 19.77
CA ILE A 422 3.26 -29.75 19.69
C ILE A 422 3.35 -30.61 18.42
N ASN A 423 3.87 -30.05 17.33
CA ASN A 423 4.02 -30.71 16.03
C ASN A 423 5.50 -30.76 15.61
N GLY A 424 6.29 -31.58 16.31
CA GLY A 424 7.73 -31.69 16.07
C GLY A 424 8.11 -32.07 14.63
N HIS A 425 7.22 -32.80 13.94
CA HIS A 425 7.36 -33.27 12.56
C HIS A 425 7.14 -32.18 11.51
N TRP A 426 6.52 -31.04 11.84
CA TRP A 426 6.30 -29.96 10.88
C TRP A 426 7.61 -29.31 10.42
N SER A 427 7.69 -29.03 9.12
CA SER A 427 8.77 -28.22 8.52
C SER A 427 8.70 -26.76 8.98
N ALA A 428 9.79 -26.01 8.77
CA ALA A 428 9.82 -24.58 9.07
C ALA A 428 8.74 -23.81 8.28
N GLU A 429 8.57 -24.17 7.01
CA GLU A 429 7.51 -23.63 6.15
C GLU A 429 6.11 -23.92 6.69
N THR A 430 5.83 -25.15 7.13
CA THR A 430 4.51 -25.49 7.69
C THR A 430 4.22 -24.68 8.95
N ILE A 431 5.19 -24.53 9.85
CA ILE A 431 5.03 -23.73 11.08
C ILE A 431 4.81 -22.26 10.76
N TYR A 432 5.57 -21.70 9.82
CA TYR A 432 5.41 -20.32 9.36
C TYR A 432 4.00 -20.09 8.78
N GLN A 433 3.55 -20.95 7.85
CA GLN A 433 2.25 -20.80 7.19
C GLN A 433 1.08 -21.00 8.16
N GLU A 434 1.13 -21.97 9.07
CA GLU A 434 0.07 -22.15 10.08
C GLU A 434 0.04 -20.98 11.08
N SER A 435 1.20 -20.46 11.51
CA SER A 435 1.27 -19.26 12.35
C SER A 435 0.72 -18.03 11.61
N ARG A 436 1.10 -17.84 10.34
CA ARG A 436 0.58 -16.78 9.46
C ARG A 436 -0.93 -16.87 9.29
N LYS A 437 -1.45 -18.08 9.06
CA LYS A 437 -2.88 -18.34 8.91
C LYS A 437 -3.67 -18.02 10.18
N ILE A 438 -3.15 -18.39 11.35
CA ILE A 438 -3.76 -18.03 12.64
C ILE A 438 -3.75 -16.52 12.83
N VAL A 439 -2.61 -15.85 12.66
CA VAL A 439 -2.51 -14.39 12.83
C VAL A 439 -3.45 -13.65 11.88
N GLY A 440 -3.56 -14.06 10.61
CA GLY A 440 -4.53 -13.51 9.67
C GLY A 440 -5.98 -13.69 10.14
N ALA A 441 -6.34 -14.86 10.66
CA ALA A 441 -7.66 -15.10 11.24
C ALA A 441 -7.93 -14.19 12.47
N LEU A 442 -6.91 -13.93 13.30
CA LEU A 442 -7.05 -13.01 14.43
C LEU A 442 -7.29 -11.57 13.97
N HIS A 443 -6.64 -11.11 12.89
CA HIS A 443 -6.91 -9.80 12.28
C HIS A 443 -8.36 -9.72 11.78
N GLN A 444 -8.84 -10.77 11.11
CA GLN A 444 -10.23 -10.87 10.64
C GLN A 444 -11.24 -10.80 11.79
N ILE A 445 -11.02 -11.59 12.84
CA ILE A 445 -11.91 -11.66 14.01
C ILE A 445 -11.95 -10.32 14.73
N ILE A 446 -10.79 -9.78 15.15
CA ILE A 446 -10.75 -8.53 15.93
C ILE A 446 -11.36 -7.39 15.10
N THR A 447 -11.10 -7.33 13.79
CA THR A 447 -11.64 -6.27 12.93
C THR A 447 -13.16 -6.38 12.80
N LEU A 448 -13.71 -7.52 12.39
CA LEU A 448 -15.15 -7.62 12.09
C LEU A 448 -16.03 -7.83 13.32
N ARG A 449 -15.50 -8.45 14.39
CA ARG A 449 -16.24 -8.69 15.64
C ARG A 449 -16.15 -7.51 16.59
N ASP A 450 -14.95 -6.95 16.76
CA ASP A 450 -14.69 -6.03 17.87
C ASP A 450 -14.58 -4.56 17.42
N TYR A 451 -14.06 -4.29 16.22
CA TYR A 451 -13.81 -2.93 15.74
C TYR A 451 -14.95 -2.37 14.87
N ILE A 452 -15.27 -2.99 13.74
CA ILE A 452 -16.21 -2.43 12.75
C ILE A 452 -17.60 -2.11 13.33
N PRO A 453 -18.22 -2.95 14.19
CA PRO A 453 -19.49 -2.60 14.81
C PRO A 453 -19.46 -1.30 15.63
N LYS A 454 -18.31 -0.94 16.21
CA LYS A 454 -18.12 0.32 16.96
C LYS A 454 -17.97 1.53 16.03
N ILE A 455 -17.48 1.31 14.81
CA ILE A 455 -17.24 2.37 13.83
C ILE A 455 -18.50 2.74 13.07
N ILE A 456 -19.23 1.75 12.55
CA ILE A 456 -20.42 1.99 11.72
C ILE A 456 -21.74 1.89 12.51
N GLY A 457 -21.69 1.37 13.73
CA GLY A 457 -22.86 1.13 14.57
C GLY A 457 -23.57 -0.19 14.27
N PRO A 458 -24.37 -0.71 15.22
CA PRO A 458 -25.00 -2.03 15.12
C PRO A 458 -26.00 -2.14 13.95
N ASP A 459 -26.79 -1.09 13.71
CA ASP A 459 -27.82 -1.11 12.66
C ASP A 459 -27.20 -1.13 11.27
N ALA A 460 -26.18 -0.30 11.03
CA ALA A 460 -25.45 -0.30 9.77
C ALA A 460 -24.64 -1.60 9.57
N PHE A 461 -24.09 -2.17 10.65
CA PHE A 461 -23.43 -3.48 10.59
C PHE A 461 -24.39 -4.57 10.14
N ASN A 462 -25.59 -4.63 10.72
CA ASN A 462 -26.61 -5.59 10.34
C ASN A 462 -27.10 -5.39 8.91
N LEU A 463 -27.25 -4.13 8.48
CA LEU A 463 -27.72 -3.78 7.14
C LEU A 463 -26.69 -4.10 6.05
N TYR A 464 -25.43 -3.70 6.24
CA TYR A 464 -24.42 -3.74 5.18
C TYR A 464 -23.52 -4.97 5.22
N ILE A 465 -23.33 -5.59 6.39
CA ILE A 465 -22.43 -6.75 6.57
C ILE A 465 -23.23 -8.00 6.91
N GLY A 466 -24.05 -7.92 7.96
CA GLY A 466 -24.93 -9.01 8.42
C GLY A 466 -24.17 -10.28 8.83
N LEU A 467 -24.90 -11.39 8.96
CA LEU A 467 -24.30 -12.70 9.23
C LEU A 467 -23.51 -13.19 8.01
N TYR A 468 -22.44 -13.94 8.25
CA TYR A 468 -21.68 -14.58 7.18
C TYR A 468 -22.46 -15.77 6.60
N THR A 469 -22.55 -15.84 5.27
CA THR A 469 -23.31 -16.87 4.54
C THR A 469 -22.43 -17.80 3.71
N GLY A 470 -21.10 -17.69 3.84
CA GLY A 470 -20.12 -18.42 3.02
C GLY A 470 -19.43 -17.54 1.98
N TYR A 471 -18.38 -18.09 1.37
CA TYR A 471 -17.61 -17.44 0.31
C TYR A 471 -18.43 -17.30 -0.98
N ASP A 472 -18.45 -16.09 -1.55
CA ASP A 472 -19.08 -15.76 -2.82
C ASP A 472 -18.00 -15.46 -3.89
N PRO A 473 -17.76 -16.37 -4.85
CA PRO A 473 -16.75 -16.16 -5.89
C PRO A 473 -17.11 -15.05 -6.88
N THR A 474 -18.33 -14.51 -6.87
CA THR A 474 -18.75 -13.39 -7.72
C THR A 474 -18.50 -12.03 -7.07
N MET A 475 -18.23 -12.00 -5.76
CA MET A 475 -17.91 -10.79 -5.01
C MET A 475 -16.47 -10.35 -5.30
N ASN A 476 -16.28 -9.08 -5.65
CA ASN A 476 -14.94 -8.51 -5.85
C ASN A 476 -14.40 -7.93 -4.53
N PRO A 477 -13.39 -8.57 -3.89
CA PRO A 477 -12.78 -8.10 -2.64
C PRO A 477 -11.78 -6.96 -2.84
N THR A 478 -11.49 -6.49 -4.06
CA THR A 478 -10.52 -5.39 -4.24
C THR A 478 -10.96 -4.14 -3.48
N VAL A 479 -10.05 -3.57 -2.68
CA VAL A 479 -10.31 -2.30 -1.97
C VAL A 479 -10.66 -1.20 -2.98
N SER A 480 -11.78 -0.53 -2.72
CA SER A 480 -12.26 0.57 -3.56
C SER A 480 -11.50 1.86 -3.30
N ASN A 481 -11.37 2.67 -4.35
CA ASN A 481 -10.63 3.94 -4.29
C ASN A 481 -11.26 4.92 -3.27
N VAL A 482 -12.59 4.98 -3.21
CA VAL A 482 -13.31 5.82 -2.24
C VAL A 482 -13.10 5.36 -0.80
N PHE A 483 -12.99 4.05 -0.56
CA PHE A 483 -12.75 3.52 0.76
C PHE A 483 -11.38 3.95 1.29
N SER A 484 -10.29 3.67 0.55
CA SER A 484 -8.92 3.95 0.99
C SER A 484 -8.53 5.43 0.92
N THR A 485 -9.17 6.20 0.05
CA THR A 485 -8.83 7.61 -0.17
C THR A 485 -9.70 8.57 0.63
N ALA A 486 -10.90 8.15 1.03
CA ALA A 486 -11.82 8.98 1.80
C ALA A 486 -12.39 8.25 3.02
N ALA A 487 -13.25 7.25 2.85
CA ALA A 487 -14.09 6.77 3.95
C ALA A 487 -13.31 6.22 5.14
N PHE A 488 -12.27 5.41 4.93
CA PHE A 488 -11.49 4.82 6.03
C PHE A 488 -10.47 5.80 6.64
N ARG A 489 -10.24 6.95 5.99
CA ARG A 489 -9.48 8.08 6.55
C ARG A 489 -10.28 8.92 7.53
N PHE A 490 -11.49 8.48 7.92
CA PHE A 490 -12.21 9.09 9.04
C PHE A 490 -11.36 9.07 10.33
N GLY A 491 -10.52 8.04 10.49
CA GLY A 491 -9.62 7.87 11.62
C GLY A 491 -8.69 9.05 11.87
N HIS A 492 -8.34 9.85 10.85
CA HIS A 492 -7.55 11.07 11.04
C HIS A 492 -8.23 12.10 11.94
N ALA A 493 -9.57 12.12 12.00
CA ALA A 493 -10.33 13.00 12.89
C ALA A 493 -10.42 12.46 14.33
N THR A 494 -9.85 11.28 14.60
CA THR A 494 -9.88 10.58 15.90
C THR A 494 -8.51 10.49 16.57
N ILE A 495 -7.49 11.13 16.00
CA ILE A 495 -6.11 11.12 16.51
C ILE A 495 -5.96 12.15 17.64
N GLN A 496 -5.47 11.70 18.80
CA GLN A 496 -5.13 12.57 19.92
C GLN A 496 -3.87 13.41 19.65
N PRO A 497 -3.79 14.66 20.15
CA PRO A 497 -2.58 15.49 20.02
C PRO A 497 -1.47 15.10 21.00
N ILE A 498 -1.76 14.26 21.99
CA ILE A 498 -0.84 13.85 23.06
C ILE A 498 -0.75 12.32 23.08
N VAL A 499 0.48 11.80 23.04
CA VAL A 499 0.80 10.40 23.27
C VAL A 499 1.10 10.20 24.75
N ARG A 500 0.28 9.40 25.41
CA ARG A 500 0.35 9.18 26.85
C ARG A 500 1.15 7.94 27.21
N ARG A 501 1.96 8.03 28.26
CA ARG A 501 2.81 6.94 28.76
C ARG A 501 2.57 6.74 30.25
N LEU A 502 2.13 5.54 30.62
CA LEU A 502 1.69 5.25 31.98
C LEU A 502 2.56 4.19 32.66
N ASN A 503 2.79 4.38 33.95
CA ASN A 503 3.50 3.41 34.78
C ASN A 503 2.63 2.15 35.04
N ALA A 504 3.16 1.20 35.81
CA ALA A 504 2.48 -0.06 36.12
C ALA A 504 1.16 0.10 36.90
N GLN A 505 0.92 1.25 37.52
CA GLN A 505 -0.32 1.58 38.23
C GLN A 505 -1.31 2.38 37.36
N TYR A 506 -1.07 2.48 36.05
CA TYR A 506 -1.90 3.25 35.11
C TYR A 506 -2.00 4.74 35.45
N LEU A 507 -0.96 5.29 36.09
CA LEU A 507 -0.80 6.72 36.33
C LEU A 507 0.25 7.30 35.37
N ASP A 508 0.20 8.62 35.15
CA ASP A 508 1.25 9.33 34.39
C ASP A 508 2.62 8.97 34.94
N ASP A 509 3.51 8.52 34.06
CA ASP A 509 4.84 8.07 34.46
C ASP A 509 5.75 9.29 34.71
N PRO A 510 6.29 9.46 35.93
CA PRO A 510 7.15 10.60 36.25
C PRO A 510 8.50 10.58 35.52
N GLU A 511 8.95 9.41 35.05
CA GLU A 511 10.19 9.25 34.29
C GLU A 511 9.96 9.33 32.77
N LEU A 512 8.73 9.06 32.33
CA LEU A 512 8.33 9.04 30.92
C LEU A 512 7.15 10.00 30.68
N PRO A 513 7.40 11.33 30.59
CA PRO A 513 6.33 12.32 30.46
C PRO A 513 5.49 12.12 29.19
N ASN A 514 4.27 12.64 29.17
CA ASN A 514 3.45 12.65 27.95
C ASN A 514 4.12 13.46 26.84
N LEU A 515 3.99 13.03 25.59
CA LEU A 515 4.63 13.63 24.42
C LEU A 515 3.59 14.23 23.49
N HIS A 516 3.91 15.32 22.82
CA HIS A 516 3.10 15.80 21.71
C HIS A 516 3.25 14.86 20.49
N LEU A 517 2.21 14.79 19.67
CA LEU A 517 2.20 13.90 18.51
C LEU A 517 3.35 14.20 17.53
N HIS A 518 3.71 15.46 17.30
CA HIS A 518 4.83 15.79 16.41
C HIS A 518 6.18 15.23 16.89
N GLU A 519 6.35 15.01 18.19
CA GLU A 519 7.59 14.49 18.79
C GLU A 519 7.78 12.98 18.60
N VAL A 520 6.73 12.27 18.22
CA VAL A 520 6.74 10.81 18.09
C VAL A 520 6.74 10.31 16.65
N PHE A 521 6.62 11.19 15.65
CA PHE A 521 6.73 10.77 14.25
C PHE A 521 8.13 10.26 13.93
N PHE A 522 8.23 9.11 13.24
CA PHE A 522 9.50 8.49 12.82
C PHE A 522 10.57 8.43 13.91
N SER A 523 10.19 8.17 15.16
CA SER A 523 11.07 8.22 16.33
C SER A 523 11.20 6.87 17.06
N PRO A 524 11.58 5.77 16.37
CA PRO A 524 11.70 4.43 16.99
C PRO A 524 12.68 4.40 18.18
N TRP A 525 13.61 5.34 18.26
CA TRP A 525 14.49 5.49 19.41
C TRP A 525 13.74 5.70 20.73
N ARG A 526 12.57 6.34 20.72
CA ARG A 526 11.75 6.53 21.92
C ARG A 526 11.23 5.19 22.43
N LEU A 527 10.77 4.31 21.55
CA LEU A 527 10.38 2.95 21.96
C LEU A 527 11.54 2.15 22.54
N ILE A 528 12.74 2.30 21.97
CA ILE A 528 13.92 1.52 22.38
C ILE A 528 14.55 2.05 23.67
N LYS A 529 14.61 3.36 23.84
CA LYS A 529 15.35 4.02 24.93
C LYS A 529 14.44 4.55 26.06
N GLU A 530 13.15 4.72 25.81
CA GLU A 530 12.20 5.35 26.74
C GLU A 530 11.08 4.38 27.17
N GLY A 531 11.45 3.20 27.67
CA GLY A 531 10.54 2.32 28.43
C GLY A 531 9.83 1.19 27.67
N GLY A 532 10.10 0.99 26.39
CA GLY A 532 9.54 -0.13 25.64
C GLY A 532 8.08 0.07 25.23
N LEU A 533 7.37 -1.05 24.99
CA LEU A 533 5.96 -1.02 24.57
C LEU A 533 5.03 -0.74 25.75
N ASP A 534 5.36 -1.26 26.93
CA ASP A 534 4.46 -1.34 28.08
C ASP A 534 3.84 0.01 28.48
N PRO A 535 4.60 1.10 28.69
CA PRO A 535 4.03 2.38 29.11
C PRO A 535 3.08 2.98 28.07
N LEU A 536 3.42 2.81 26.78
CA LEU A 536 2.63 3.29 25.66
C LEU A 536 1.32 2.51 25.52
N ILE A 537 1.38 1.18 25.57
CA ILE A 537 0.17 0.33 25.48
C ILE A 537 -0.76 0.59 26.68
N ARG A 538 -0.24 0.80 27.89
CA ARG A 538 -1.09 1.23 29.03
C ARG A 538 -1.80 2.56 28.75
N GLY A 539 -1.08 3.52 28.18
CA GLY A 539 -1.65 4.80 27.73
C GLY A 539 -2.82 4.60 26.78
N LEU A 540 -2.63 3.79 25.74
CA LEU A 540 -3.66 3.49 24.74
C LEU A 540 -4.88 2.76 25.30
N LEU A 541 -4.72 1.93 26.34
CA LEU A 541 -5.80 1.17 26.95
C LEU A 541 -6.63 2.00 27.95
N ALA A 542 -6.01 2.92 28.67
CA ALA A 542 -6.65 3.61 29.80
C ALA A 542 -7.07 5.05 29.51
N HIS A 543 -6.67 5.62 28.38
CA HIS A 543 -7.07 6.98 27.98
C HIS A 543 -8.07 6.96 26.83
N PRO A 544 -8.95 7.99 26.77
CA PRO A 544 -9.96 8.11 25.74
C PRO A 544 -9.35 8.40 24.37
N ALA A 545 -9.98 7.89 23.32
CA ALA A 545 -9.74 8.35 21.95
C ALA A 545 -10.18 9.81 21.79
N LYS A 546 -9.76 10.47 20.71
CA LYS A 546 -10.36 11.77 20.33
C LYS A 546 -11.72 11.52 19.67
N LEU A 547 -12.73 12.28 20.07
CA LEU A 547 -14.04 12.29 19.41
C LEU A 547 -13.98 13.16 18.14
N GLN A 548 -14.54 12.66 17.04
CA GLN A 548 -14.77 13.50 15.86
C GLN A 548 -16.00 14.38 16.11
N VAL A 549 -15.79 15.70 16.14
CA VAL A 549 -16.82 16.74 16.32
C VAL A 549 -16.72 17.70 15.14
N GLN A 550 -17.86 18.16 14.62
CA GLN A 550 -17.97 18.89 13.33
C GLN A 550 -17.09 20.15 13.23
N ASP A 551 -16.85 20.86 14.34
CA ASP A 551 -16.00 22.06 14.40
C ASP A 551 -14.61 21.80 15.02
N GLN A 552 -14.26 20.53 15.27
CA GLN A 552 -13.01 20.11 15.89
C GLN A 552 -12.40 18.90 15.16
N LEU A 553 -12.40 18.91 13.82
CA LEU A 553 -12.04 17.71 13.05
C LEU A 553 -10.57 17.30 13.28
N LEU A 554 -9.60 18.12 12.89
CA LEU A 554 -8.17 17.80 13.01
C LEU A 554 -7.45 18.84 13.87
N ASN A 555 -6.70 18.34 14.86
CA ASN A 555 -5.91 19.16 15.77
C ASN A 555 -4.66 19.74 15.07
N GLU A 556 -4.04 20.75 15.70
CA GLU A 556 -2.89 21.46 15.14
C GLU A 556 -1.66 20.57 14.90
N GLU A 557 -1.51 19.44 15.60
CA GLU A 557 -0.41 18.50 15.38
C GLU A 557 -0.46 17.89 13.96
N LEU A 558 -1.66 17.79 13.37
CA LEU A 558 -1.89 17.23 12.04
C LEU A 558 -2.06 18.28 10.95
N THR A 559 -2.52 19.49 11.28
CA THR A 559 -2.79 20.56 10.30
C THR A 559 -1.67 21.58 10.19
N GLU A 560 -0.84 21.72 11.23
CA GLU A 560 0.23 22.71 11.30
C GLU A 560 1.59 22.12 11.67
N LYS A 561 1.67 20.91 12.24
CA LYS A 561 2.92 20.27 12.69
C LYS A 561 3.17 18.86 12.14
N LEU A 562 2.55 18.48 11.01
CA LEU A 562 2.70 17.13 10.47
C LEU A 562 4.17 16.87 10.07
N PHE A 563 4.78 15.85 10.69
CA PHE A 563 6.18 15.44 10.52
C PHE A 563 7.23 16.52 10.85
N VAL A 564 6.90 17.45 11.74
CA VAL A 564 7.87 18.43 12.26
C VAL A 564 8.86 17.74 13.19
N LEU A 565 9.98 17.27 12.63
CA LEU A 565 11.13 16.77 13.39
C LEU A 565 12.24 17.82 13.54
N SER A 566 12.13 18.95 12.81
CA SER A 566 13.01 20.13 12.90
C SER A 566 12.23 21.41 12.56
N ASN A 567 12.82 22.57 12.82
CA ASN A 567 12.19 23.88 12.59
C ASN A 567 11.95 24.25 11.10
N ASN A 568 12.38 23.41 10.14
CA ASN A 568 12.30 23.72 8.71
C ASN A 568 11.08 23.08 8.04
N GLY A 569 9.98 23.83 8.04
CA GLY A 569 8.75 23.51 7.32
C GLY A 569 7.84 22.53 8.06
N SER A 570 6.63 22.37 7.55
CA SER A 570 5.61 21.46 8.08
C SER A 570 4.58 21.15 6.99
N LEU A 571 3.77 20.12 7.20
CA LEU A 571 2.71 19.69 6.28
C LEU A 571 1.33 19.78 6.95
N ASP A 572 0.28 19.69 6.13
CA ASP A 572 -1.12 19.73 6.56
C ASP A 572 -1.84 18.47 6.05
N LEU A 573 -2.15 17.55 6.96
CA LEU A 573 -2.77 16.26 6.63
C LEU A 573 -4.15 16.42 5.99
N SER A 574 -4.96 17.38 6.45
CA SER A 574 -6.26 17.67 5.85
C SER A 574 -6.15 18.18 4.42
N SER A 575 -5.23 19.12 4.17
CA SER A 575 -4.96 19.62 2.83
C SER A 575 -4.50 18.48 1.91
N LEU A 576 -3.63 17.60 2.40
CA LEU A 576 -3.19 16.41 1.67
C LEU A 576 -4.35 15.46 1.35
N ASN A 577 -5.28 15.21 2.28
CA ASN A 577 -6.44 14.34 2.06
C ASN A 577 -7.39 14.90 0.99
N LEU A 578 -7.75 16.18 1.09
CA LEU A 578 -8.62 16.84 0.11
C LEU A 578 -7.96 16.87 -1.28
N GLN A 579 -6.68 17.23 -1.35
CA GLN A 579 -5.94 17.24 -2.61
C GLN A 579 -5.81 15.82 -3.20
N ARG A 580 -5.63 14.79 -2.36
CA ARG A 580 -5.58 13.39 -2.78
C ARG A 580 -6.91 12.91 -3.34
N GLY A 581 -8.04 13.30 -2.75
CA GLY A 581 -9.36 12.99 -3.29
C GLY A 581 -9.54 13.52 -4.72
N ARG A 582 -9.04 14.74 -4.99
CA ARG A 582 -9.04 15.34 -6.32
C ARG A 582 -8.05 14.67 -7.28
N ASP A 583 -6.85 14.33 -6.82
CA ASP A 583 -5.84 13.55 -7.56
C ASP A 583 -6.35 12.18 -7.99
N HIS A 584 -7.16 11.54 -7.14
CA HIS A 584 -7.76 10.24 -7.41
C HIS A 584 -9.04 10.33 -8.26
N GLY A 585 -9.47 11.52 -8.66
CA GLY A 585 -10.70 11.72 -9.42
C GLY A 585 -11.92 11.16 -8.68
N LEU A 586 -12.02 11.38 -7.37
CA LEU A 586 -13.21 10.99 -6.62
C LEU A 586 -14.40 11.90 -7.00
N PRO A 587 -15.59 11.32 -7.26
CA PRO A 587 -16.82 12.08 -7.38
C PRO A 587 -17.11 12.91 -6.12
N GLY A 588 -17.92 13.97 -6.29
CA GLY A 588 -18.36 14.82 -5.19
C GLY A 588 -19.25 14.09 -4.18
N TYR A 589 -19.45 14.72 -3.03
CA TYR A 589 -20.18 14.18 -1.89
C TYR A 589 -21.57 13.61 -2.25
N ASN A 590 -22.37 14.33 -3.02
CA ASN A 590 -23.73 13.90 -3.37
C ASN A 590 -23.79 12.64 -4.26
N GLU A 591 -22.82 12.44 -5.16
CA GLU A 591 -22.75 11.23 -5.98
C GLU A 591 -22.62 9.97 -5.10
N TRP A 592 -21.85 10.09 -4.01
CA TRP A 592 -21.69 9.01 -3.04
C TRP A 592 -22.90 8.86 -2.11
N ARG A 593 -23.60 9.96 -1.78
CA ARG A 593 -24.89 9.87 -1.09
C ARG A 593 -25.90 9.09 -1.92
N GLU A 594 -26.04 9.42 -3.21
CA GLU A 594 -26.92 8.71 -4.13
C GLU A 594 -26.55 7.23 -4.28
N PHE A 595 -25.25 6.91 -4.41
CA PHE A 595 -24.75 5.52 -4.40
C PHE A 595 -25.21 4.73 -3.15
N CYS A 596 -25.27 5.40 -2.00
CA CYS A 596 -25.70 4.81 -0.74
C CYS A 596 -27.23 4.86 -0.52
N GLY A 597 -28.01 5.33 -1.51
CA GLY A 597 -29.46 5.50 -1.39
C GLY A 597 -29.86 6.64 -0.44
N LEU A 598 -28.95 7.55 -0.13
CA LEU A 598 -29.19 8.72 0.70
C LEU A 598 -29.68 9.90 -0.17
N PRO A 599 -30.52 10.81 0.37
CA PRO A 599 -30.99 11.96 -0.37
C PRO A 599 -29.84 12.86 -0.85
N LYS A 600 -29.96 13.35 -2.09
CA LYS A 600 -29.12 14.42 -2.63
C LYS A 600 -29.45 15.74 -1.92
N LEU A 601 -28.43 16.51 -1.56
CA LEU A 601 -28.59 17.79 -0.88
C LEU A 601 -28.35 18.92 -1.88
N GLU A 602 -29.31 19.81 -2.11
CA GLU A 602 -29.19 20.86 -3.13
C GLU A 602 -28.92 22.24 -2.52
N THR A 603 -29.40 22.45 -1.30
CA THR A 603 -29.40 23.76 -0.64
C THR A 603 -28.68 23.73 0.70
N HIS A 604 -28.39 24.93 1.23
CA HIS A 604 -27.90 25.08 2.61
C HIS A 604 -28.87 24.49 3.63
N THR A 605 -30.18 24.61 3.40
CA THR A 605 -31.21 24.03 4.26
C THR A 605 -31.15 22.50 4.26
N ASP A 606 -30.84 21.88 3.13
CA ASP A 606 -30.69 20.42 3.05
C ASP A 606 -29.46 19.95 3.83
N LEU A 607 -28.34 20.68 3.76
CA LEU A 607 -27.15 20.38 4.56
C LEU A 607 -27.45 20.38 6.08
N ASN A 608 -28.28 21.32 6.54
CA ASN A 608 -28.72 21.40 7.92
C ASN A 608 -29.55 20.19 8.39
N THR A 609 -30.04 19.34 7.48
CA THR A 609 -30.77 18.12 7.84
C THR A 609 -29.85 16.95 8.18
N VAL A 610 -28.56 17.03 7.82
CA VAL A 610 -27.58 15.95 8.04
C VAL A 610 -26.35 16.40 8.83
N ILE A 611 -26.18 17.71 9.02
CA ILE A 611 -25.12 18.34 9.80
C ILE A 611 -25.80 19.24 10.84
N THR A 612 -25.72 18.85 12.12
CA THR A 612 -26.34 19.61 13.21
C THR A 612 -25.70 21.00 13.42
N ASN A 613 -24.39 21.16 13.21
CA ASN A 613 -23.71 22.44 13.43
C ASN A 613 -23.90 23.41 12.24
N HIS A 614 -24.89 24.29 12.35
CA HIS A 614 -25.22 25.29 11.32
C HIS A 614 -24.09 26.29 11.00
N ASN A 615 -23.18 26.59 11.94
CA ASN A 615 -22.04 27.46 11.64
C ASN A 615 -21.06 26.77 10.66
N VAL A 616 -20.93 25.45 10.76
CA VAL A 616 -20.09 24.67 9.85
C VAL A 616 -20.73 24.59 8.46
N THR A 617 -22.04 24.38 8.36
CA THR A 617 -22.75 24.37 7.07
C THR A 617 -22.66 25.72 6.34
N GLU A 618 -22.75 26.83 7.08
CA GLU A 618 -22.56 28.18 6.53
C GLU A 618 -21.16 28.33 5.93
N LYS A 619 -20.12 27.93 6.67
CA LYS A 619 -18.73 27.97 6.17
C LYS A 619 -18.50 27.06 4.98
N ILE A 620 -19.10 25.87 4.95
CA ILE A 620 -19.04 24.94 3.81
C ILE A 620 -19.63 25.62 2.58
N MET A 621 -20.82 26.21 2.69
CA MET A 621 -21.50 26.88 1.58
C MET A 621 -20.79 28.18 1.16
N GLU A 622 -20.16 28.90 2.08
CA GLU A 622 -19.30 30.05 1.77
C GLU A 622 -18.12 29.65 0.87
N LEU A 623 -17.58 28.44 1.04
CA LEU A 623 -16.39 27.96 0.32
C LEU A 623 -16.70 27.16 -0.95
N TYR A 624 -17.68 26.26 -0.90
CA TYR A 624 -17.99 25.34 -2.00
C TYR A 624 -19.13 25.82 -2.90
N HIS A 625 -19.96 26.74 -2.39
CA HIS A 625 -21.13 27.34 -3.05
C HIS A 625 -22.26 26.38 -3.48
N ASN A 626 -21.95 25.12 -3.73
CA ASN A 626 -22.89 24.07 -4.13
C ASN A 626 -22.52 22.74 -3.43
N PRO A 627 -23.46 22.02 -2.79
CA PRO A 627 -23.15 20.77 -2.10
C PRO A 627 -22.55 19.67 -2.99
N ASN A 628 -22.85 19.65 -4.30
CA ASN A 628 -22.24 18.71 -5.25
C ASN A 628 -20.72 18.90 -5.39
N ASN A 629 -20.20 20.07 -5.03
CA ASN A 629 -18.76 20.37 -5.10
C ASN A 629 -17.99 19.89 -3.88
N ILE A 630 -18.66 19.52 -2.78
CA ILE A 630 -18.01 19.10 -1.53
C ILE A 630 -17.18 17.85 -1.79
N ASP A 631 -15.90 17.89 -1.40
CA ASP A 631 -15.01 16.73 -1.47
C ASP A 631 -15.54 15.63 -0.53
N VAL A 632 -15.68 14.38 -1.01
CA VAL A 632 -16.35 13.29 -0.27
C VAL A 632 -15.76 13.02 1.12
N TRP A 633 -14.44 13.21 1.31
CA TRP A 633 -13.80 13.05 2.62
C TRP A 633 -14.34 14.06 3.64
N LEU A 634 -14.47 15.33 3.26
CA LEU A 634 -15.06 16.36 4.13
C LEU A 634 -16.54 16.09 4.36
N GLY A 635 -17.29 15.81 3.30
CA GLY A 635 -18.73 15.58 3.37
C GLY A 635 -19.10 14.45 4.33
N GLY A 636 -18.42 13.30 4.23
CA GLY A 636 -18.68 12.17 5.12
C GLY A 636 -18.22 12.37 6.57
N LEU A 637 -17.20 13.20 6.82
CA LEU A 637 -16.78 13.59 8.17
C LEU A 637 -17.77 14.53 8.87
N MET A 638 -18.55 15.28 8.09
CA MET A 638 -19.46 16.28 8.65
C MET A 638 -20.83 15.75 9.00
N GLU A 639 -21.21 14.56 8.52
CA GLU A 639 -22.48 13.96 8.86
C GLU A 639 -22.57 13.63 10.35
N ASP A 640 -23.75 13.85 10.93
CA ASP A 640 -24.06 13.42 12.30
C ASP A 640 -23.89 11.89 12.44
N PHE A 641 -23.36 11.44 13.58
CA PHE A 641 -23.13 10.02 13.81
C PHE A 641 -24.44 9.22 13.87
N LEU A 642 -24.38 8.00 13.33
CA LEU A 642 -25.39 7.00 13.63
C LEU A 642 -25.35 6.61 15.12
N PRO A 643 -26.47 6.18 15.72
CA PRO A 643 -26.50 5.71 17.10
C PRO A 643 -25.48 4.59 17.36
N GLY A 644 -24.62 4.77 18.37
CA GLY A 644 -23.58 3.79 18.73
C GLY A 644 -22.40 3.70 17.75
N ALA A 645 -22.33 4.58 16.74
CA ALA A 645 -21.27 4.60 15.73
C ALA A 645 -20.23 5.70 15.99
N ARG A 646 -19.20 5.74 15.12
CA ARG A 646 -18.23 6.84 14.97
C ARG A 646 -18.18 7.38 13.54
N THR A 647 -19.21 7.10 12.77
CA THR A 647 -19.37 7.56 11.40
C THR A 647 -20.82 7.95 11.14
N GLY A 648 -21.02 8.90 10.23
CA GLY A 648 -22.34 9.22 9.71
C GLY A 648 -22.81 8.21 8.65
N PRO A 649 -24.06 8.33 8.17
CA PRO A 649 -24.68 7.39 7.23
C PRO A 649 -23.84 7.05 5.99
N LEU A 650 -23.18 8.03 5.38
CA LEU A 650 -22.40 7.84 4.15
C LEU A 650 -21.18 6.94 4.38
N PHE A 651 -20.38 7.26 5.41
CA PHE A 651 -19.20 6.45 5.72
C PHE A 651 -19.58 5.09 6.28
N ALA A 652 -20.66 4.99 7.06
CA ALA A 652 -21.18 3.70 7.49
C ALA A 652 -21.54 2.79 6.30
N CYS A 653 -22.16 3.34 5.26
CA CYS A 653 -22.46 2.63 4.00
C CYS A 653 -21.20 2.19 3.25
N ILE A 654 -20.24 3.10 3.01
CA ILE A 654 -19.04 2.79 2.23
C ILE A 654 -18.15 1.77 2.96
N ILE A 655 -17.92 1.98 4.26
CA ILE A 655 -17.12 1.07 5.10
C ILE A 655 -17.83 -0.28 5.21
N GLY A 656 -19.13 -0.31 5.49
CA GLY A 656 -19.91 -1.54 5.59
C GLY A 656 -19.87 -2.38 4.32
N LYS A 657 -20.11 -1.75 3.16
CA LYS A 657 -20.02 -2.43 1.84
C LYS A 657 -18.62 -2.97 1.56
N GLN A 658 -17.56 -2.22 1.88
CA GLN A 658 -16.19 -2.68 1.66
C GLN A 658 -15.88 -3.88 2.56
N MET A 659 -16.19 -3.79 3.85
CA MET A 659 -15.92 -4.86 4.82
C MET A 659 -16.69 -6.15 4.46
N LYS A 660 -17.92 -6.04 3.96
CA LYS A 660 -18.65 -7.18 3.41
C LYS A 660 -17.94 -7.79 2.20
N ALA A 661 -17.48 -6.97 1.26
CA ALA A 661 -16.75 -7.46 0.09
C ALA A 661 -15.43 -8.16 0.48
N LEU A 662 -14.69 -7.61 1.45
CA LEU A 662 -13.47 -8.23 1.98
C LEU A 662 -13.74 -9.57 2.68
N ARG A 663 -14.90 -9.72 3.33
CA ARG A 663 -15.28 -10.95 4.02
C ARG A 663 -15.82 -12.01 3.06
N ASP A 664 -16.80 -11.63 2.25
CA ASP A 664 -17.56 -12.57 1.43
C ASP A 664 -16.79 -12.95 0.15
N GLY A 665 -15.95 -12.06 -0.37
CA GLY A 665 -15.08 -12.31 -1.53
C GLY A 665 -13.74 -12.98 -1.20
N ASP A 666 -13.53 -13.42 0.05
CA ASP A 666 -12.29 -14.04 0.50
C ASP A 666 -12.45 -15.55 0.71
N ARG A 667 -11.87 -16.34 -0.20
CA ARG A 667 -11.88 -17.81 -0.16
C ARG A 667 -11.26 -18.38 1.12
N PHE A 668 -10.38 -17.62 1.76
CA PHE A 668 -9.66 -18.02 2.96
C PHE A 668 -10.19 -17.33 4.23
N TRP A 669 -11.37 -16.71 4.18
CA TRP A 669 -12.04 -16.17 5.37
C TRP A 669 -12.12 -17.25 6.45
N TRP A 670 -11.80 -16.91 7.71
CA TRP A 670 -11.60 -17.90 8.77
C TRP A 670 -12.83 -18.76 9.09
N GLU A 671 -14.05 -18.26 8.82
CA GLU A 671 -15.28 -19.03 9.01
C GLU A 671 -15.61 -19.95 7.82
N ASN A 672 -15.00 -19.71 6.65
CA ASN A 672 -15.27 -20.48 5.44
C ASN A 672 -14.89 -21.96 5.63
N ASP A 673 -15.64 -22.82 4.95
CA ASP A 673 -15.45 -24.27 5.07
C ASP A 673 -14.07 -24.68 4.58
N ASN A 674 -13.47 -25.64 5.29
CA ASN A 674 -12.14 -26.19 5.01
C ASN A 674 -10.95 -25.22 5.23
N VAL A 675 -11.18 -23.99 5.71
CA VAL A 675 -10.08 -23.10 6.12
C VAL A 675 -9.56 -23.52 7.49
N PHE A 676 -10.42 -23.66 8.48
CA PHE A 676 -10.11 -24.21 9.80
C PHE A 676 -11.09 -25.31 10.16
N THR A 677 -10.68 -26.26 11.01
CA THR A 677 -11.59 -27.25 11.60
C THR A 677 -12.53 -26.58 12.60
N GLU A 678 -13.66 -27.21 12.93
CA GLU A 678 -14.59 -26.65 13.92
C GLU A 678 -13.96 -26.49 15.32
N ALA A 679 -13.04 -27.40 15.70
CA ALA A 679 -12.27 -27.26 16.94
C ALA A 679 -11.36 -26.03 16.90
N GLN A 680 -10.66 -25.80 15.78
CA GLN A 680 -9.83 -24.61 15.59
C GLN A 680 -10.68 -23.33 15.59
N LYS A 681 -11.83 -23.30 14.89
CA LYS A 681 -12.77 -22.16 14.89
C LYS A 681 -13.28 -21.86 16.30
N HIS A 682 -13.55 -22.88 17.12
CA HIS A 682 -13.97 -22.70 18.51
C HIS A 682 -12.89 -22.02 19.36
N GLU A 683 -11.62 -22.39 19.18
CA GLU A 683 -10.49 -21.77 19.89
C GLU A 683 -10.21 -20.35 19.40
N LEU A 684 -10.24 -20.11 18.08
CA LEU A 684 -10.04 -18.77 17.51
C LEU A 684 -11.05 -17.74 18.05
N LYS A 685 -12.32 -18.14 18.21
CA LYS A 685 -13.39 -17.29 18.75
C LYS A 685 -13.11 -16.76 20.16
N LYS A 686 -12.27 -17.43 20.95
CA LYS A 686 -11.94 -17.02 22.33
C LYS A 686 -10.91 -15.89 22.38
N HIS A 687 -10.13 -15.71 21.32
CA HIS A 687 -9.03 -14.76 21.30
C HIS A 687 -9.50 -13.30 21.18
N SER A 688 -8.67 -12.35 21.61
CA SER A 688 -8.96 -10.91 21.62
C SER A 688 -7.68 -10.09 21.56
N LEU A 689 -7.76 -8.81 21.20
CA LEU A 689 -6.61 -7.90 21.26
C LEU A 689 -6.02 -7.79 22.68
N SER A 690 -6.87 -7.81 23.71
CA SER A 690 -6.43 -7.87 25.11
C SER A 690 -5.58 -9.10 25.42
N ARG A 691 -5.93 -10.27 24.85
CA ARG A 691 -5.13 -11.49 24.99
C ARG A 691 -3.78 -11.37 24.30
N VAL A 692 -3.74 -10.82 23.08
CA VAL A 692 -2.48 -10.55 22.35
C VAL A 692 -1.57 -9.64 23.18
N ILE A 693 -2.10 -8.58 23.78
CA ILE A 693 -1.34 -7.69 24.66
C ILE A 693 -0.78 -8.46 25.86
N CYS A 694 -1.61 -9.23 26.56
CA CYS A 694 -1.17 -10.03 27.70
C CYS A 694 -0.08 -11.06 27.35
N ASP A 695 -0.16 -11.69 26.18
CA ASP A 695 0.82 -12.70 25.75
C ASP A 695 2.16 -12.11 25.29
N ASN A 696 2.17 -10.84 24.86
CA ASN A 696 3.30 -10.25 24.14
C ASN A 696 3.89 -8.99 24.80
N THR A 697 3.44 -8.64 26.01
CA THR A 697 3.94 -7.49 26.81
C THR A 697 4.26 -7.89 28.26
N GLY A 698 4.73 -6.94 29.07
CA GLY A 698 4.85 -7.09 30.53
C GLY A 698 3.61 -6.61 31.30
N ILE A 699 2.52 -6.23 30.62
CA ILE A 699 1.29 -5.76 31.24
C ILE A 699 0.52 -6.93 31.85
N SER A 700 0.20 -6.83 33.14
CA SER A 700 -0.49 -7.87 33.90
C SER A 700 -2.00 -7.72 33.96
N GLU A 701 -2.55 -6.53 33.72
CA GLU A 701 -3.98 -6.24 33.82
C GLU A 701 -4.43 -5.47 32.58
N VAL A 702 -5.54 -5.86 31.96
CA VAL A 702 -6.07 -5.25 30.73
C VAL A 702 -7.59 -5.21 30.78
N PRO A 703 -8.26 -4.30 30.05
CA PRO A 703 -9.71 -4.37 29.90
C PRO A 703 -10.09 -5.64 29.11
N THR A 704 -11.32 -6.13 29.31
CA THR A 704 -11.81 -7.32 28.58
C THR A 704 -11.95 -7.03 27.08
N ASP A 705 -12.43 -5.85 26.73
CA ASP A 705 -12.45 -5.32 25.37
C ASP A 705 -11.46 -4.17 25.29
N ALA A 706 -10.36 -4.37 24.56
CA ALA A 706 -9.29 -3.38 24.44
C ALA A 706 -9.78 -2.02 23.92
N PHE A 707 -10.85 -1.98 23.12
CA PHE A 707 -11.37 -0.77 22.52
C PHE A 707 -12.31 0.03 23.43
N GLN A 708 -12.82 -0.56 24.51
CA GLN A 708 -13.71 0.13 25.42
C GLN A 708 -12.90 0.92 26.45
N LEU A 709 -13.31 2.16 26.69
CA LEU A 709 -12.75 2.97 27.75
C LEU A 709 -13.17 2.41 29.11
N GLY A 710 -12.19 1.95 29.89
CA GLY A 710 -12.38 1.45 31.25
C GLY A 710 -11.65 2.30 32.29
N LYS A 711 -12.10 2.24 33.54
CA LYS A 711 -11.44 2.85 34.70
C LYS A 711 -10.59 1.80 35.41
N PHE A 712 -9.28 2.06 35.52
CA PHE A 712 -8.39 1.23 36.32
C PHE A 712 -8.57 1.55 37.83
N PRO A 713 -8.60 0.53 38.72
CA PRO A 713 -8.51 -0.91 38.43
C PRO A 713 -9.84 -1.61 38.16
N GLN A 714 -10.99 -0.95 38.32
CA GLN A 714 -12.32 -1.60 38.37
C GLN A 714 -12.69 -2.36 37.08
N ASP A 715 -12.38 -1.80 35.92
CA ASP A 715 -12.75 -2.36 34.61
C ASP A 715 -11.62 -3.22 33.98
N PHE A 716 -10.51 -3.35 34.69
CA PHE A 716 -9.33 -4.10 34.25
C PHE A 716 -9.30 -5.48 34.93
N LYS A 717 -8.85 -6.48 34.18
CA LYS A 717 -8.71 -7.86 34.67
C LYS A 717 -7.29 -8.33 34.53
N HIS A 718 -6.85 -9.09 35.51
CA HIS A 718 -5.58 -9.81 35.42
C HIS A 718 -5.54 -10.71 34.17
N CYS A 719 -4.41 -10.75 33.48
CA CYS A 719 -4.21 -11.46 32.22
C CYS A 719 -4.55 -12.96 32.31
N ASN A 720 -4.41 -13.60 33.48
CA ASN A 720 -4.84 -14.99 33.68
C ASN A 720 -6.36 -15.21 33.49
N ASN A 721 -7.16 -14.16 33.62
CA ASN A 721 -8.62 -14.19 33.47
C ASN A 721 -9.07 -13.74 32.07
N ILE A 722 -8.13 -13.37 31.19
CA ILE A 722 -8.42 -13.06 29.79
C ILE A 722 -8.33 -14.36 28.98
N PRO A 723 -9.41 -14.81 28.33
CA PRO A 723 -9.42 -16.08 27.60
C PRO A 723 -8.31 -16.16 26.55
N GLY A 724 -7.58 -17.28 26.57
CA GLY A 724 -6.63 -17.68 25.55
C GLY A 724 -7.19 -18.78 24.67
N MET A 725 -6.54 -19.00 23.53
CA MET A 725 -6.84 -20.10 22.61
C MET A 725 -5.96 -21.30 22.95
N ASN A 726 -6.55 -22.51 22.99
CA ASN A 726 -5.81 -23.75 23.17
C ASN A 726 -5.25 -24.24 21.82
N LEU A 727 -3.92 -24.25 21.68
CA LEU A 727 -3.24 -24.66 20.45
C LEU A 727 -3.24 -26.17 20.21
N GLU A 728 -3.66 -27.00 21.18
CA GLU A 728 -3.83 -28.44 20.97
C GLU A 728 -4.84 -28.74 19.85
N ALA A 729 -5.75 -27.81 19.51
CA ALA A 729 -6.63 -27.94 18.34
C ALA A 729 -5.89 -27.96 16.99
N TRP A 730 -4.59 -27.61 16.95
CA TRP A 730 -3.70 -27.75 15.79
C TRP A 730 -2.75 -28.94 15.88
N GLN A 731 -2.85 -29.76 16.93
CA GLN A 731 -2.00 -30.93 17.08
C GLN A 731 -2.36 -31.98 16.01
N GLU A 732 -1.36 -32.42 15.26
CA GLU A 732 -1.50 -33.52 14.29
C GLU A 732 -0.87 -34.79 14.87
N PHE A 733 -1.66 -35.88 14.88
CA PHE A 733 -1.15 -37.20 15.24
C PHE A 733 -0.42 -37.79 14.04
N TYR A 734 0.88 -37.51 13.93
CA TYR A 734 1.74 -38.15 12.95
C TYR A 734 2.07 -39.58 13.39
N GLN A 735 1.50 -40.57 12.71
CA GLN A 735 2.12 -41.89 12.68
C GLN A 735 3.27 -41.80 11.68
N GLU A 736 4.51 -42.02 12.12
CA GLU A 736 5.60 -42.29 11.19
C GLU A 736 5.15 -43.43 10.29
N ASP A 737 4.92 -43.14 9.00
CA ASP A 737 4.88 -44.19 7.99
C ASP A 737 6.30 -44.80 7.98
N GLU A 738 6.50 -45.89 8.75
CA GLU A 738 7.78 -46.63 8.90
C GLU A 738 8.44 -46.94 7.54
N LEU A 739 7.64 -46.93 6.47
CA LEU A 739 8.02 -47.19 5.09
C LEU A 739 8.65 -46.00 4.33
N CYS A 740 8.19 -44.76 4.57
CA CYS A 740 8.64 -43.59 3.79
C CYS A 740 9.57 -42.67 4.58
N GLY A 741 9.52 -42.73 5.92
CA GLY A 741 10.32 -41.86 6.78
C GLY A 741 10.06 -40.36 6.56
N THR A 742 10.95 -39.53 7.10
CA THR A 742 10.88 -38.07 6.91
C THR A 742 11.41 -37.69 5.52
N PRO A 743 10.68 -36.84 4.76
CA PRO A 743 11.15 -36.32 3.48
C PRO A 743 12.50 -35.60 3.61
N ASN A 744 13.35 -35.74 2.59
CA ASN A 744 14.66 -35.11 2.56
C ASN A 744 14.52 -33.59 2.47
N SER A 745 15.32 -32.85 3.25
CA SER A 745 15.39 -31.39 3.14
C SER A 745 16.06 -30.96 1.84
N VAL A 746 15.59 -29.88 1.25
CA VAL A 746 16.15 -29.28 0.03
C VAL A 746 16.85 -27.97 0.40
N GLU A 747 18.07 -27.74 -0.11
CA GLU A 747 18.77 -26.47 0.11
C GLU A 747 18.03 -25.33 -0.61
N ASN A 748 17.77 -24.21 0.07
CA ASN A 748 16.97 -23.09 -0.46
C ASN A 748 15.54 -23.49 -0.85
N GLY A 749 14.99 -24.51 -0.19
CA GLY A 749 13.62 -24.96 -0.36
C GLY A 749 13.07 -25.59 0.90
N ASP A 750 11.78 -25.87 0.87
CA ASP A 750 11.02 -26.50 1.95
C ASP A 750 9.96 -27.43 1.37
N PHE A 751 9.25 -28.14 2.24
CA PHE A 751 8.11 -28.97 1.86
C PHE A 751 6.95 -28.83 2.86
N VAL A 752 5.76 -29.15 2.39
CA VAL A 752 4.54 -29.23 3.21
C VAL A 752 3.91 -30.61 3.05
N TYR A 753 3.50 -31.20 4.17
CA TYR A 753 2.74 -32.46 4.17
C TYR A 753 1.29 -32.23 3.75
N CYS A 754 0.82 -33.13 2.91
CA CYS A 754 -0.50 -33.09 2.30
C CYS A 754 -1.13 -34.49 2.34
N SER A 755 -2.08 -34.68 3.25
CA SER A 755 -2.83 -35.94 3.39
C SER A 755 -4.08 -35.87 2.50
N GLN A 756 -3.99 -36.35 1.26
CA GLN A 756 -5.14 -36.36 0.35
C GLN A 756 -5.63 -37.80 0.13
N SER A 757 -6.90 -38.07 0.47
CA SER A 757 -7.55 -39.36 0.25
C SER A 757 -6.82 -40.57 0.87
N GLY A 758 -6.23 -40.38 2.05
CA GLY A 758 -5.52 -41.43 2.78
C GLY A 758 -4.12 -41.78 2.24
N LYS A 759 -3.60 -41.02 1.27
CA LYS A 759 -2.21 -41.13 0.80
C LYS A 759 -1.38 -39.97 1.37
N SER A 760 -0.26 -40.31 2.01
CA SER A 760 0.75 -39.35 2.47
C SER A 760 1.47 -38.76 1.26
N THR A 761 1.21 -37.49 0.95
CA THR A 761 1.92 -36.75 -0.11
C THR A 761 2.67 -35.57 0.49
N VAL A 762 3.75 -35.14 -0.16
CA VAL A 762 4.48 -33.93 0.19
C VAL A 762 4.66 -33.07 -1.06
N THR A 763 4.52 -31.77 -0.89
CA THR A 763 4.73 -30.78 -1.94
C THR A 763 5.94 -29.93 -1.60
N TYR A 764 6.92 -29.90 -2.48
CA TYR A 764 8.14 -29.11 -2.33
C TYR A 764 7.99 -27.74 -2.97
N THR A 765 8.66 -26.76 -2.37
CA THR A 765 8.70 -25.37 -2.84
C THR A 765 10.10 -24.81 -2.66
N CYS A 766 10.54 -23.96 -3.59
CA CYS A 766 11.78 -23.23 -3.42
C CYS A 766 11.56 -21.88 -2.75
N HIS A 767 12.58 -21.40 -2.04
CA HIS A 767 12.63 -20.05 -1.51
C HIS A 767 12.69 -19.04 -2.67
N TYR A 768 12.35 -17.79 -2.38
CA TYR A 768 12.38 -16.72 -3.40
C TYR A 768 13.78 -16.59 -4.01
N GLY A 769 13.84 -16.40 -5.34
CA GLY A 769 15.09 -16.38 -6.11
C GLY A 769 15.55 -17.75 -6.63
N PHE A 770 14.79 -18.83 -6.36
CA PHE A 770 15.12 -20.18 -6.80
C PHE A 770 13.94 -20.84 -7.54
N GLN A 771 14.27 -21.71 -8.49
CA GLN A 771 13.32 -22.51 -9.26
C GLN A 771 13.46 -24.00 -8.92
N LEU A 772 12.34 -24.70 -8.85
CA LEU A 772 12.32 -26.14 -8.59
C LEU A 772 12.72 -26.94 -9.83
N GLN A 773 13.68 -27.85 -9.68
CA GLN A 773 14.06 -28.84 -10.68
C GLN A 773 13.80 -30.25 -10.15
N GLY A 774 12.84 -30.95 -10.78
CA GLY A 774 12.36 -32.26 -10.35
C GLY A 774 10.85 -32.28 -10.17
N GLU A 775 10.33 -33.33 -9.54
CA GLU A 775 8.90 -33.47 -9.27
C GLU A 775 8.49 -32.63 -8.05
N GLU A 776 7.49 -31.77 -8.23
CA GLU A 776 6.96 -30.89 -7.16
C GLU A 776 6.27 -31.68 -6.05
N GLN A 777 5.59 -32.77 -6.42
CA GLN A 777 4.81 -33.57 -5.49
C GLN A 777 5.30 -35.01 -5.42
N LEU A 778 5.66 -35.45 -4.22
CA LEU A 778 6.02 -36.83 -3.93
C LEU A 778 4.87 -37.52 -3.21
N THR A 779 4.61 -38.77 -3.57
CA THR A 779 3.60 -39.63 -2.95
C THR A 779 4.29 -40.81 -2.28
N CYS A 780 3.98 -41.05 -1.01
CA CYS A 780 4.44 -42.22 -0.29
C CYS A 780 3.76 -43.49 -0.86
N THR A 781 4.57 -44.48 -1.22
CA THR A 781 4.12 -45.76 -1.76
C THR A 781 4.63 -46.92 -0.89
N SER A 782 4.21 -48.15 -1.18
CA SER A 782 4.72 -49.36 -0.52
C SER A 782 6.21 -49.63 -0.74
N LYS A 783 6.91 -48.81 -1.52
CA LYS A 783 8.37 -48.89 -1.74
C LYS A 783 9.12 -47.65 -1.25
N GLY A 784 8.47 -46.77 -0.49
CA GLY A 784 8.99 -45.44 -0.14
C GLY A 784 8.42 -44.34 -1.05
N TRP A 785 9.07 -43.18 -1.06
CA TRP A 785 8.71 -42.06 -1.95
C TRP A 785 8.85 -42.45 -3.42
N ASN A 786 7.87 -42.10 -4.26
CA ASN A 786 7.85 -42.44 -5.68
C ASN A 786 8.91 -41.71 -6.53
N PHE A 787 9.43 -40.58 -6.06
CA PHE A 787 10.48 -39.80 -6.71
C PHE A 787 11.55 -39.37 -5.69
N GLU A 788 12.73 -38.99 -6.19
CA GLU A 788 13.74 -38.32 -5.38
C GLU A 788 13.31 -36.89 -5.05
N ALA A 789 13.80 -36.35 -3.93
CA ALA A 789 13.53 -34.96 -3.57
C ALA A 789 14.10 -34.02 -4.65
N PRO A 790 13.32 -33.01 -5.08
CA PRO A 790 13.77 -32.05 -6.09
C PRO A 790 14.89 -31.15 -5.57
N VAL A 791 15.53 -30.41 -6.48
CA VAL A 791 16.58 -29.44 -6.15
C VAL A 791 16.12 -28.03 -6.49
N CYS A 792 16.46 -27.06 -5.65
CA CYS A 792 16.22 -25.65 -5.93
C CYS A 792 17.46 -25.03 -6.58
N ILE A 793 17.30 -24.60 -7.83
CA ILE A 793 18.35 -23.95 -8.63
C ILE A 793 18.18 -22.44 -8.60
N ASP A 794 19.30 -21.73 -8.53
CA ASP A 794 19.34 -20.26 -8.57
C ASP A 794 18.74 -19.74 -9.88
N ILE A 795 17.84 -18.76 -9.79
CA ILE A 795 17.31 -18.06 -10.97
C ILE A 795 18.30 -16.97 -11.33
N ASN A 796 18.80 -16.97 -12.57
CA ASN A 796 19.60 -15.84 -13.06
C ASN A 796 18.69 -14.69 -13.50
N GLU A 797 18.36 -13.76 -12.61
CA GLU A 797 17.43 -12.67 -12.96
C GLU A 797 18.01 -11.72 -14.01
N CYS A 798 19.35 -11.68 -14.16
CA CYS A 798 20.03 -10.84 -15.14
C CYS A 798 19.90 -11.32 -16.59
N GLU A 799 19.51 -12.58 -16.81
CA GLU A 799 19.26 -13.13 -18.16
C GLU A 799 17.86 -12.78 -18.70
N ASN A 800 17.04 -12.07 -17.92
CA ASN A 800 15.70 -11.67 -18.37
C ASN A 800 15.77 -10.53 -19.41
N GLU A 801 15.81 -10.89 -20.69
CA GLU A 801 15.84 -9.94 -21.81
C GLU A 801 14.55 -9.12 -21.98
N ILE A 802 13.42 -9.61 -21.45
CA ILE A 802 12.10 -8.98 -21.62
C ILE A 802 11.86 -7.88 -20.58
N ASN A 803 12.30 -8.10 -19.34
CA ASN A 803 12.23 -7.11 -18.28
C ASN A 803 13.53 -7.17 -17.45
N PRO A 804 14.62 -6.57 -17.95
CA PRO A 804 15.89 -6.57 -17.23
C PRO A 804 15.67 -5.94 -15.86
N PRO A 805 16.12 -6.60 -14.78
CA PRO A 805 15.80 -6.17 -13.42
C PRO A 805 16.55 -4.89 -13.01
N CYS A 806 17.52 -4.48 -13.82
CA CYS A 806 18.35 -3.31 -13.60
C CYS A 806 18.08 -2.23 -14.66
N PRO A 807 18.05 -0.94 -14.27
CA PRO A 807 17.98 0.16 -15.21
C PRO A 807 19.10 0.11 -16.27
N PRO A 808 18.89 0.68 -17.48
CA PRO A 808 19.90 0.69 -18.54
C PRO A 808 21.26 1.32 -18.16
N SER A 809 21.29 2.17 -17.12
CA SER A 809 22.48 2.83 -16.58
C SER A 809 23.27 2.00 -15.55
N THR A 810 22.91 0.72 -15.39
CA THR A 810 23.52 -0.21 -14.43
C THR A 810 23.75 -1.58 -15.07
N ILE A 811 24.83 -2.24 -14.67
CA ILE A 811 25.08 -3.67 -14.95
C ILE A 811 24.37 -4.50 -13.89
N CYS A 812 23.58 -5.47 -14.34
CA CYS A 812 23.03 -6.50 -13.48
C CYS A 812 24.11 -7.55 -13.18
N ILE A 813 24.30 -7.86 -11.89
CA ILE A 813 25.16 -8.93 -11.40
C ILE A 813 24.27 -9.93 -10.68
N ASN A 814 24.20 -11.16 -11.20
CA ASN A 814 23.45 -12.23 -10.55
C ASN A 814 24.14 -12.64 -9.26
N THR A 815 23.37 -12.89 -8.22
CA THR A 815 23.83 -13.36 -6.91
C THR A 815 22.99 -14.56 -6.49
N LYS A 816 23.46 -15.38 -5.55
CA LYS A 816 22.69 -16.55 -5.13
C LYS A 816 21.37 -16.10 -4.45
N GLY A 817 20.24 -16.43 -5.07
CA GLY A 817 18.87 -16.12 -4.67
C GLY A 817 18.43 -14.67 -4.94
N SER A 818 19.20 -13.89 -5.69
CA SER A 818 18.89 -12.48 -5.97
C SER A 818 19.80 -11.86 -7.04
N TYR A 819 19.69 -10.56 -7.29
CA TYR A 819 20.61 -9.82 -8.17
C TYR A 819 21.02 -8.48 -7.56
N GLN A 820 22.10 -7.89 -8.10
CA GLN A 820 22.56 -6.54 -7.77
C GLN A 820 22.70 -5.69 -9.03
N CYS A 821 22.20 -4.46 -8.98
CA CYS A 821 22.43 -3.47 -10.03
C CYS A 821 23.59 -2.56 -9.66
N VAL A 822 24.68 -2.62 -10.41
CA VAL A 822 25.91 -1.84 -10.18
C VAL A 822 26.09 -0.82 -11.29
N HIS A 823 26.33 0.44 -10.95
CA HIS A 823 26.56 1.49 -11.95
C HIS A 823 27.87 1.28 -12.70
N THR A 824 27.86 1.56 -14.00
CA THR A 824 29.03 1.44 -14.88
C THR A 824 30.02 2.59 -14.74
N ASP A 825 29.59 3.73 -14.21
CA ASP A 825 30.45 4.91 -14.03
C ASP A 825 30.97 5.03 -12.59
N PRO A 826 32.29 4.90 -12.37
CA PRO A 826 32.90 5.30 -11.12
C PRO A 826 33.13 6.82 -11.14
N TYR A 827 32.16 7.62 -10.68
CA TYR A 827 32.49 8.99 -10.33
C TYR A 827 33.51 8.97 -9.18
N LYS A 828 34.77 9.31 -9.47
CA LYS A 828 35.77 9.60 -8.44
C LYS A 828 35.53 11.01 -7.93
N LEU A 829 34.94 11.11 -6.75
CA LEU A 829 34.93 12.32 -5.94
C LEU A 829 36.35 12.62 -5.46
N ALA A 830 36.67 13.91 -5.32
CA ALA A 830 37.86 14.36 -4.62
C ALA A 830 37.80 14.00 -3.14
N GLU A 831 38.94 14.09 -2.45
CA GLU A 831 39.06 13.77 -1.01
C GLU A 831 38.11 14.58 -0.11
N ASP A 832 37.53 15.69 -0.62
CA ASP A 832 36.54 16.50 0.07
C ASP A 832 35.10 15.92 0.02
N GLY A 833 34.87 14.84 -0.74
CA GLY A 833 33.56 14.21 -0.92
C GLY A 833 32.51 15.07 -1.63
N ARG A 834 32.91 16.21 -2.22
CA ARG A 834 32.01 17.24 -2.78
C ARG A 834 32.34 17.63 -4.22
N THR A 835 33.58 17.42 -4.66
CA THR A 835 34.06 17.91 -5.96
C THR A 835 34.37 16.75 -6.91
N CYS A 836 33.90 16.80 -8.16
CA CYS A 836 34.23 15.81 -9.20
C CYS A 836 35.66 16.03 -9.72
N ILE A 837 36.46 14.98 -9.85
CA ILE A 837 37.80 15.08 -10.43
C ILE A 837 37.74 14.88 -11.96
N GLY A 838 38.10 15.93 -12.70
CA GLY A 838 38.26 15.91 -14.16
C GLY A 838 36.98 16.13 -14.97
N ASN A 839 37.08 16.07 -16.31
CA ASN A 839 36.01 16.35 -17.28
C ASN A 839 34.80 15.37 -17.25
N GLY A 840 34.64 14.56 -16.19
CA GLY A 840 33.63 13.51 -16.07
C GLY A 840 32.28 13.99 -15.54
N CYS A 841 31.71 15.07 -16.07
CA CYS A 841 30.35 15.50 -15.78
C CYS A 841 29.72 16.23 -16.99
N GLU A 842 29.70 15.59 -18.16
CA GLU A 842 28.74 15.94 -19.21
C GLU A 842 28.16 14.64 -19.81
N PRO A 843 26.83 14.53 -19.98
CA PRO A 843 26.24 13.45 -20.75
C PRO A 843 26.45 13.74 -22.24
N THR A 844 27.26 12.95 -22.93
CA THR A 844 27.30 13.01 -24.40
C THR A 844 26.02 12.43 -24.98
N VAL A 845 25.45 13.21 -25.92
CA VAL A 845 24.17 13.10 -26.63
C VAL A 845 23.80 11.71 -27.14
#